data_AF-A0A8H5FPE7-F1
#
_entry.id   AF-A0A8H5FPE7-F1
#
_cell.length_a   1.000
_cell.length_b   1.000
_cell.length_c   1.000
_cell.angle_alpha   90.00
_cell.angle_beta   90.00
_cell.angle_gamma   90.00
#
_symmetry.space_group_name_H-M   'P 1'
#
loop_
_entity.id
_entity.type
_entity.pdbx_description
1 polymer ?
#
loop_
_entity_poly.entity_id
_entity_poly.type
_entity_poly.pdbx_seq_one_letter_code
_entity_poly.pdbx_strand_id
1 'polypeptide(L)'
;MEQTNNGPDQTGTGNQMNILSGAHDFNIMGSTITTIGRNAHYTYKTYLPESKPKKITAESHFVEAVKLLCEANQVHIAILGTGGIGKTSVALHIMENALIKKKFSGRCYFIPCEILSDATTLTQGLVQAIGLQPIQGKGSYKLLLNYLKGCQESLLILDNFDTPWNSKDQAQVKKFIDKICSFKSALVIVNMRDTDGPRQTEWHKLGGQSGLPPLELVPAKQAFCSFTSNGKYQIDQRDPILEQLLRQMDGMPLAITLIAQQARKLPLKHLMEMWNSQKTEVLKKVGEQDDRLTSIEVSIELTLNLIREKLSMTGENHMRLVAFLPSGIPDWLENLPKMLPDATMQVLVLEKSCLIYEVENRTLKILTPIGEYIMQIFGRSEHLEDDIWRFYETFMDNLPEKSVARDSELRLHIANILKILQIKIEKSFETSHMNVLFQLHNYPQYFLRLVPLVEEYLRWQSQMSLSGQIEVMFLQEDMLSFMWKYERAIGIIDDVEKLNKHCENEETSNLEVITSSSISVSYTIKKAQAECYKRLGMISYYQNDYKESQWKIQQAMDLYEKGQYEEAKVMLEQAKEHFQGLGDVLGTARCLLHLGGISYMLSQYEDATVMLEQAQQQLEGLGDRLGAAQSLQHLGNISRMLGKYEQAGVMLEQAQQHMEELGHRLGAAQCLKNLGHISQMLGQYDQAKAMLQQAKVEFDGLGNSLGAAQCVQSLGNISQTLGQYEEAKVMLKQAKKVFEKAGYRPGAAQCLQCLGEISQILGQYEEANVMLQQAKDQFEGLRYRLGAAQCLLSLGNLSQMLCQYEKAQAMLEQAKEQFERLRFRLGVAQCLQRLGDISQMLGQYEAAKIILEQAKKQFEEIGYRLGVAQCLQYLGDIGYQKDCFIEARLNVEKAKECFDTMGMLTEVDDCLHSLQKFQEASQVEIPSHSIEIETLLETNQSLALEGQGDSTEVESQKSHGSC
;
A
#
# COMPACT_ATOMS: atom_id res chain seq x y z
N MET A 1 -35.18 -20.25 73.58
CA MET A 1 -34.42 -20.97 72.54
C MET A 1 -33.36 -19.98 72.04
N GLU A 2 -32.40 -19.68 72.91
CA GLU A 2 -31.10 -20.38 73.05
C GLU A 2 -30.19 -20.02 71.86
N GLN A 3 -29.25 -19.07 72.06
CA GLN A 3 -27.87 -19.27 72.54
C GLN A 3 -26.98 -19.88 71.43
N THR A 4 -25.76 -19.47 71.10
CA THR A 4 -24.75 -18.58 71.71
C THR A 4 -23.53 -18.50 70.77
N ASN A 5 -22.79 -17.38 70.85
CA ASN A 5 -21.32 -17.25 70.89
C ASN A 5 -20.40 -18.01 69.90
N ASN A 6 -19.56 -17.27 69.15
CA ASN A 6 -18.20 -16.88 69.55
C ASN A 6 -17.43 -16.26 68.36
N GLY A 7 -16.67 -15.19 68.62
CA GLY A 7 -15.55 -14.78 67.77
C GLY A 7 -14.40 -15.81 67.77
N PRO A 8 -13.31 -15.53 67.07
CA PRO A 8 -12.45 -14.44 67.54
C PRO A 8 -11.98 -13.48 66.46
N ASP A 9 -11.62 -12.29 66.95
CA ASP A 9 -10.65 -11.38 66.36
C ASP A 9 -9.47 -12.10 65.73
N GLN A 10 -9.19 -11.77 64.47
CA GLN A 10 -7.82 -11.73 63.97
C GLN A 10 -7.60 -10.35 63.35
N THR A 11 -7.17 -9.43 64.21
CA THR A 11 -6.40 -8.25 63.87
C THR A 11 -5.14 -8.70 63.12
N GLY A 12 -5.20 -8.76 61.80
CA GLY A 12 -4.04 -8.87 60.94
C GLY A 12 -3.57 -7.47 60.56
N THR A 13 -2.58 -6.96 61.27
CA THR A 13 -1.79 -5.78 60.90
C THR A 13 -1.14 -6.05 59.54
N GLY A 14 -1.80 -5.63 58.47
CA GLY A 14 -1.25 -5.64 57.13
C GLY A 14 -0.18 -4.57 57.01
N ASN A 15 1.06 -4.92 57.35
CA ASN A 15 2.24 -4.12 57.00
C ASN A 15 2.16 -3.77 55.51
N GLN A 16 1.86 -2.50 55.19
CA GLN A 16 2.10 -1.91 53.87
C GLN A 16 3.61 -1.75 53.68
N MET A 17 4.31 -2.86 53.55
CA MET A 17 5.70 -2.93 53.12
C MET A 17 5.75 -3.61 51.75
N ASN A 18 6.45 -2.97 50.83
CA ASN A 18 6.68 -3.36 49.43
C ASN A 18 5.54 -3.04 48.46
N ILE A 19 5.29 -1.76 48.22
CA ILE A 19 4.58 -1.32 47.01
C ILE A 19 5.53 -0.38 46.26
N LEU A 20 6.31 -0.96 45.32
CA LEU A 20 6.88 -0.30 44.15
C LEU A 20 7.59 -1.37 43.28
N SER A 21 6.83 -2.40 42.88
CA SER A 21 7.19 -3.30 41.75
C SER A 21 6.70 -2.76 40.40
N GLY A 22 6.10 -1.55 40.36
CA GLY A 22 5.40 -0.98 39.20
C GLY A 22 6.26 -0.31 38.12
N ALA A 23 7.60 -0.31 38.22
CA ALA A 23 8.47 0.35 37.24
C ALA A 23 9.20 -0.63 36.29
N HIS A 24 8.71 -1.87 36.13
CA HIS A 24 9.47 -2.94 35.46
C HIS A 24 8.66 -3.65 34.36
N ASP A 25 8.23 -2.89 33.35
CA ASP A 25 7.63 -3.45 32.13
C ASP A 25 8.44 -3.07 30.89
N PHE A 26 9.34 -3.97 30.47
CA PHE A 26 9.94 -3.95 29.14
C PHE A 26 9.08 -4.81 28.21
N ASN A 27 8.33 -4.16 27.32
CA ASN A 27 7.42 -4.78 26.36
C ASN A 27 8.03 -4.87 24.96
N ILE A 28 8.16 -6.09 24.43
CA ILE A 28 8.57 -6.39 23.05
C ILE A 28 7.31 -6.86 22.30
N MET A 29 6.90 -6.20 21.21
CA MET A 29 5.92 -6.75 20.26
C MET A 29 6.29 -6.47 18.80
N GLY A 30 6.21 -7.51 17.98
CA GLY A 30 6.22 -7.44 16.51
C GLY A 30 4.80 -7.61 15.93
N SER A 31 4.52 -6.96 14.79
CA SER A 31 3.26 -7.10 14.04
C SER A 31 3.52 -7.21 12.53
N THR A 32 2.78 -8.08 11.85
CA THR A 32 2.91 -8.39 10.40
C THR A 32 1.62 -7.97 9.67
N ILE A 33 1.74 -7.33 8.49
CA ILE A 33 0.66 -6.71 7.71
C ILE A 33 0.27 -7.58 6.50
N THR A 34 -1.03 -7.75 6.22
CA THR A 34 -1.54 -8.22 4.90
C THR A 34 -2.74 -7.40 4.43
N THR A 35 -2.64 -6.87 3.20
CA THR A 35 -3.58 -5.98 2.51
C THR A 35 -4.57 -6.76 1.63
N ILE A 36 -5.86 -6.41 1.63
CA ILE A 36 -6.81 -6.80 0.58
C ILE A 36 -7.59 -5.55 0.14
N GLY A 37 -7.40 -5.13 -1.12
CA GLY A 37 -8.19 -4.10 -1.79
C GLY A 37 -9.34 -4.72 -2.62
N ARG A 38 -10.46 -4.01 -2.70
CA ARG A 38 -11.55 -4.21 -3.68
C ARG A 38 -11.65 -2.94 -4.53
N ASN A 39 -11.77 -3.06 -5.86
CA ASN A 39 -12.65 -2.19 -6.68
C ASN A 39 -12.75 -2.58 -8.18
N ALA A 40 -14.01 -2.45 -8.66
CA ALA A 40 -14.58 -2.17 -9.99
C ALA A 40 -14.14 -2.94 -11.27
N HIS A 41 -15.10 -3.68 -11.84
CA HIS A 41 -15.06 -4.36 -13.14
C HIS A 41 -15.47 -3.45 -14.30
N TYR A 42 -14.73 -3.49 -15.42
CA TYR A 42 -15.19 -2.96 -16.73
C TYR A 42 -14.96 -4.03 -17.80
N THR A 43 -16.05 -4.55 -18.39
CA THR A 43 -16.05 -5.57 -19.45
C THR A 43 -16.33 -4.90 -20.79
N TYR A 44 -15.50 -5.15 -21.81
CA TYR A 44 -15.69 -4.73 -23.21
C TYR A 44 -16.91 -5.44 -23.85
N LYS A 45 -18.12 -5.04 -23.47
CA LYS A 45 -19.35 -5.79 -23.77
C LYS A 45 -20.18 -5.29 -24.96
N THR A 46 -19.76 -4.29 -25.71
CA THR A 46 -20.61 -3.66 -26.73
C THR A 46 -19.82 -3.16 -27.93
N TYR A 47 -19.70 -4.02 -28.95
CA TYR A 47 -19.34 -3.70 -30.33
C TYR A 47 -20.21 -4.59 -31.22
N LEU A 48 -21.45 -4.18 -31.54
CA LEU A 48 -22.38 -5.03 -32.31
C LEU A 48 -23.47 -4.24 -33.08
N PRO A 49 -23.15 -3.65 -34.26
CA PRO A 49 -24.17 -3.07 -35.15
C PRO A 49 -25.00 -4.12 -35.90
N GLU A 50 -26.28 -3.78 -36.11
CA GLU A 50 -27.29 -4.50 -36.88
C GLU A 50 -27.16 -4.37 -38.43
N SER A 51 -26.21 -3.58 -38.94
CA SER A 51 -26.14 -3.14 -40.35
C SER A 51 -25.02 -3.76 -41.20
N LYS A 52 -24.67 -5.05 -41.01
CA LYS A 52 -23.74 -5.73 -41.93
C LYS A 52 -24.42 -6.16 -43.25
N PRO A 53 -23.67 -6.28 -44.37
CA PRO A 53 -24.12 -7.05 -45.52
C PRO A 53 -24.53 -8.45 -45.03
N LYS A 54 -25.73 -8.90 -45.40
CA LYS A 54 -26.34 -10.17 -44.95
C LYS A 54 -25.29 -11.29 -44.92
N LYS A 55 -25.22 -11.98 -43.78
CA LYS A 55 -24.22 -13.01 -43.42
C LYS A 55 -24.00 -14.01 -44.56
N ILE A 56 -22.89 -13.89 -45.29
CA ILE A 56 -22.46 -14.88 -46.27
C ILE A 56 -21.38 -15.74 -45.60
N THR A 57 -21.76 -16.94 -45.16
CA THR A 57 -20.83 -17.90 -44.55
C THR A 57 -20.99 -19.25 -45.23
N ALA A 58 -19.88 -19.96 -45.44
CA ALA A 58 -19.94 -21.38 -45.77
C ALA A 58 -20.45 -22.14 -44.53
N GLU A 59 -21.75 -22.46 -44.49
CA GLU A 59 -22.44 -23.04 -43.32
C GLU A 59 -21.75 -24.31 -42.78
N SER A 60 -21.16 -25.12 -43.65
CA SER A 60 -20.44 -26.35 -43.30
C SER A 60 -19.25 -26.10 -42.35
N HIS A 61 -18.39 -25.14 -42.67
CA HIS A 61 -17.19 -24.82 -41.88
C HIS A 61 -17.53 -24.13 -40.55
N PHE A 62 -18.61 -23.34 -40.53
CA PHE A 62 -19.13 -22.75 -39.29
C PHE A 62 -19.64 -23.83 -38.32
N VAL A 63 -20.43 -24.78 -38.83
CA VAL A 63 -20.97 -25.89 -38.03
C VAL A 63 -19.84 -26.78 -37.50
N GLU A 64 -18.83 -27.06 -38.33
CA GLU A 64 -17.60 -27.76 -37.94
C GLU A 64 -16.88 -27.05 -36.78
N ALA A 65 -16.65 -25.74 -36.91
CA ALA A 65 -15.99 -24.94 -35.87
C ALA A 65 -16.74 -24.96 -34.53
N VAL A 66 -18.06 -24.78 -34.56
CA VAL A 66 -18.90 -24.79 -33.34
C VAL A 66 -18.88 -26.18 -32.69
N LYS A 67 -18.98 -27.25 -33.50
CA LYS A 67 -18.93 -28.63 -33.01
C LYS A 67 -17.61 -28.93 -32.30
N LEU A 68 -16.48 -28.60 -32.92
CA LEU A 68 -15.14 -28.79 -32.35
C LEU A 68 -14.96 -28.04 -31.03
N LEU A 69 -15.40 -26.78 -30.97
CA LEU A 69 -15.32 -25.97 -29.75
C LEU A 69 -16.26 -26.46 -28.64
N CYS A 70 -17.35 -27.14 -28.97
CA CYS A 70 -18.28 -27.70 -27.98
C CYS A 70 -17.85 -29.07 -27.46
N GLU A 71 -17.38 -29.98 -28.32
CA GLU A 71 -17.16 -31.40 -28.01
C GLU A 71 -15.75 -31.73 -27.50
N ALA A 72 -14.72 -31.02 -27.92
CA ALA A 72 -13.33 -31.37 -27.60
C ALA A 72 -12.78 -30.61 -26.39
N ASN A 73 -12.02 -31.31 -25.54
CA ASN A 73 -11.22 -30.70 -24.49
C ASN A 73 -9.90 -30.20 -25.12
N GLN A 74 -9.85 -28.91 -25.45
CA GLN A 74 -8.68 -28.15 -25.95
C GLN A 74 -8.37 -28.27 -27.46
N VAL A 75 -9.17 -27.58 -28.29
CA VAL A 75 -8.90 -27.37 -29.73
C VAL A 75 -8.68 -25.89 -30.02
N HIS A 76 -7.56 -25.56 -30.67
CA HIS A 76 -7.27 -24.23 -31.20
C HIS A 76 -7.58 -24.19 -32.70
N ILE A 77 -8.16 -23.08 -33.19
CA ILE A 77 -8.67 -22.99 -34.56
C ILE A 77 -7.93 -21.89 -35.32
N ALA A 78 -7.44 -22.22 -36.52
CA ALA A 78 -6.85 -21.25 -37.44
C ALA A 78 -7.76 -21.05 -38.65
N ILE A 79 -8.22 -19.81 -38.86
CA ILE A 79 -9.00 -19.39 -40.02
C ILE A 79 -8.06 -18.67 -40.98
N LEU A 80 -7.63 -19.38 -42.02
CA LEU A 80 -6.64 -18.91 -42.99
C LEU A 80 -7.32 -18.51 -44.31
N GLY A 81 -6.72 -17.62 -45.11
CA GLY A 81 -7.20 -17.31 -46.47
C GLY A 81 -6.93 -15.89 -46.93
N THR A 82 -7.25 -15.57 -48.19
CA THR A 82 -6.95 -14.25 -48.81
C THR A 82 -7.88 -13.13 -48.31
N GLY A 83 -7.57 -11.87 -48.68
CA GLY A 83 -8.41 -10.71 -48.37
C GLY A 83 -9.82 -10.84 -48.97
N GLY A 84 -10.87 -10.43 -48.24
CA GLY A 84 -12.25 -10.48 -48.75
C GLY A 84 -12.96 -11.85 -48.74
N ILE A 85 -12.29 -12.92 -48.29
CA ILE A 85 -12.84 -14.28 -48.23
C ILE A 85 -13.87 -14.51 -47.10
N GLY A 86 -13.95 -13.60 -46.11
CA GLY A 86 -14.95 -13.67 -45.02
C GLY A 86 -14.46 -14.24 -43.68
N LYS A 87 -13.15 -14.31 -43.43
CA LYS A 87 -12.56 -14.81 -42.16
C LYS A 87 -13.15 -14.17 -40.90
N THR A 88 -13.15 -12.83 -40.83
CA THR A 88 -13.72 -12.07 -39.71
C THR A 88 -15.21 -12.33 -39.54
N SER A 89 -15.95 -12.50 -40.63
CA SER A 89 -17.38 -12.83 -40.60
C SER A 89 -17.63 -14.20 -39.97
N VAL A 90 -16.82 -15.21 -40.29
CA VAL A 90 -16.90 -16.56 -39.70
C VAL A 90 -16.57 -16.51 -38.21
N ALA A 91 -15.49 -15.84 -37.80
CA ALA A 91 -15.07 -15.75 -36.40
C ALA A 91 -16.13 -15.08 -35.51
N LEU A 92 -16.73 -13.98 -35.97
CA LEU A 92 -17.81 -13.31 -35.26
C LEU A 92 -19.08 -14.18 -35.18
N HIS A 93 -19.38 -14.94 -36.23
CA HIS A 93 -20.53 -15.83 -36.21
C HIS A 93 -20.39 -16.95 -35.18
N ILE A 94 -19.17 -17.49 -35.01
CA ILE A 94 -18.83 -18.46 -33.96
C ILE A 94 -19.04 -17.83 -32.58
N MET A 95 -18.55 -16.61 -32.37
CA MET A 95 -18.69 -15.90 -31.09
C MET A 95 -20.15 -15.59 -30.72
N GLU A 96 -21.00 -15.28 -31.71
CA GLU A 96 -22.42 -14.97 -31.51
C GLU A 96 -23.28 -16.19 -31.19
N ASN A 97 -22.80 -17.40 -31.50
CA ASN A 97 -23.56 -18.63 -31.37
C ASN A 97 -24.01 -18.90 -29.92
N ALA A 98 -25.27 -19.30 -29.74
CA ALA A 98 -25.88 -19.52 -28.43
C ALA A 98 -25.20 -20.64 -27.62
N LEU A 99 -24.73 -21.71 -28.28
CA LEU A 99 -24.04 -22.83 -27.63
C LEU A 99 -22.67 -22.39 -27.10
N ILE A 100 -21.94 -21.60 -27.88
CA ILE A 100 -20.64 -21.03 -27.50
C ILE A 100 -20.80 -20.06 -26.32
N LYS A 101 -21.77 -19.13 -26.40
CA LYS A 101 -22.07 -18.21 -25.29
C LYS A 101 -22.45 -18.94 -24.00
N LYS A 102 -23.17 -20.06 -24.10
CA LYS A 102 -23.55 -20.89 -22.96
C LYS A 102 -22.36 -21.67 -22.38
N LYS A 103 -21.47 -22.21 -23.22
CA LYS A 103 -20.26 -22.95 -22.77
C LYS A 103 -19.28 -22.03 -22.02
N PHE A 104 -19.01 -20.85 -22.57
CA PHE A 104 -18.00 -19.93 -22.01
C PHE A 104 -18.57 -18.89 -21.05
N SER A 105 -19.89 -18.90 -20.77
CA SER A 105 -20.55 -17.99 -19.80
C SER A 105 -20.20 -16.50 -19.97
N GLY A 106 -20.00 -16.05 -21.21
CA GLY A 106 -19.61 -14.67 -21.52
C GLY A 106 -18.10 -14.37 -21.47
N ARG A 107 -17.24 -15.36 -21.26
CA ARG A 107 -15.76 -15.27 -21.33
C ARG A 107 -15.25 -15.46 -22.77
N CYS A 108 -15.87 -14.77 -23.71
CA CYS A 108 -15.44 -14.73 -25.11
C CYS A 108 -14.88 -13.34 -25.40
N TYR A 109 -13.63 -13.27 -25.83
CA TYR A 109 -12.91 -12.01 -26.03
C TYR A 109 -12.49 -11.89 -27.49
N PHE A 110 -12.82 -10.78 -28.13
CA PHE A 110 -12.42 -10.44 -29.50
C PHE A 110 -11.31 -9.39 -29.47
N ILE A 111 -10.19 -9.67 -30.12
CA ILE A 111 -8.98 -8.84 -30.12
C ILE A 111 -8.63 -8.51 -31.58
N PRO A 112 -8.81 -7.25 -32.02
CA PRO A 112 -8.34 -6.80 -33.33
C PRO A 112 -6.82 -6.57 -33.28
N CYS A 113 -6.06 -7.41 -33.98
CA CYS A 113 -4.59 -7.38 -33.99
C CYS A 113 -3.99 -6.43 -35.03
N GLU A 114 -4.80 -5.69 -35.80
CA GLU A 114 -4.34 -4.78 -36.85
C GLU A 114 -3.25 -3.79 -36.40
N ILE A 115 -3.25 -3.43 -35.11
CA ILE A 115 -2.39 -2.40 -34.52
C ILE A 115 -1.50 -2.96 -33.41
N LEU A 116 -1.47 -4.29 -33.22
CA LEU A 116 -0.65 -4.98 -32.23
C LEU A 116 0.57 -5.55 -32.96
N SER A 117 1.74 -4.92 -32.83
CA SER A 117 2.91 -5.23 -33.65
C SER A 117 3.94 -6.13 -32.97
N ASP A 118 3.82 -6.44 -31.68
CA ASP A 118 4.80 -7.26 -30.94
C ASP A 118 4.15 -8.07 -29.79
N ALA A 119 4.93 -8.91 -29.11
CA ALA A 119 4.41 -9.77 -28.03
C ALA A 119 3.96 -8.97 -26.79
N THR A 120 4.61 -7.83 -26.53
CA THR A 120 4.33 -6.99 -25.36
C THR A 120 2.99 -6.28 -25.52
N THR A 121 2.75 -5.74 -26.71
CA THR A 121 1.52 -5.03 -27.10
C THR A 121 0.36 -5.98 -27.21
N LEU A 122 0.59 -7.20 -27.72
CA LEU A 122 -0.40 -8.27 -27.70
C LEU A 122 -0.78 -8.69 -26.27
N THR A 123 0.19 -8.78 -25.36
CA THR A 123 -0.05 -9.08 -23.93
C THR A 123 -0.92 -7.99 -23.28
N GLN A 124 -0.60 -6.72 -23.53
CA GLN A 124 -1.35 -5.59 -23.00
C GLN A 124 -2.77 -5.54 -23.56
N GLY A 125 -2.92 -5.76 -24.88
CA GLY A 125 -4.23 -5.84 -25.53
C GLY A 125 -5.13 -6.94 -24.93
N LEU A 126 -4.54 -8.10 -24.59
CA LEU A 126 -5.26 -9.19 -23.92
C LEU A 126 -5.62 -8.87 -22.48
N VAL A 127 -4.70 -8.31 -21.69
CA VAL A 127 -4.94 -7.88 -20.30
C VAL A 127 -6.08 -6.85 -20.25
N GLN A 128 -6.08 -5.92 -21.20
CA GLN A 128 -7.11 -4.89 -21.34
C GLN A 128 -8.46 -5.50 -21.77
N ALA A 129 -8.49 -6.36 -22.80
CA ALA A 129 -9.72 -7.00 -23.26
C ALA A 129 -10.39 -7.87 -22.18
N ILE A 130 -9.58 -8.51 -21.33
CA ILE A 130 -10.05 -9.33 -20.20
C ILE A 130 -10.46 -8.45 -18.99
N GLY A 131 -9.93 -7.23 -18.88
CA GLY A 131 -10.21 -6.29 -17.79
C GLY A 131 -9.39 -6.54 -16.52
N LEU A 132 -8.16 -7.04 -16.66
CA LEU A 132 -7.28 -7.31 -15.52
C LEU A 132 -6.51 -6.05 -15.10
N GLN A 133 -6.52 -5.73 -13.80
CA GLN A 133 -5.79 -4.60 -13.24
C GLN A 133 -4.37 -5.02 -12.83
N PRO A 134 -3.30 -4.37 -13.35
CA PRO A 134 -1.95 -4.68 -12.95
C PRO A 134 -1.71 -4.23 -11.50
N ILE A 135 -1.33 -5.17 -10.63
CA ILE A 135 -0.92 -4.89 -9.25
C ILE A 135 0.49 -4.29 -9.28
N GLN A 136 0.73 -3.20 -8.53
CA GLN A 136 2.04 -2.55 -8.45
C GLN A 136 3.16 -3.58 -8.17
N GLY A 137 4.14 -3.69 -9.08
CA GLY A 137 5.30 -4.57 -8.95
C GLY A 137 5.20 -5.96 -9.61
N LYS A 138 4.10 -6.33 -10.29
CA LYS A 138 4.00 -7.59 -11.06
C LYS A 138 3.69 -7.32 -12.54
N GLY A 139 4.58 -7.74 -13.45
CA GLY A 139 4.44 -7.52 -14.89
C GLY A 139 3.16 -8.12 -15.50
N SER A 140 2.55 -7.40 -16.46
CA SER A 140 1.28 -7.73 -17.14
C SER A 140 1.25 -9.14 -17.75
N TYR A 141 2.40 -9.64 -18.21
CA TYR A 141 2.54 -11.01 -18.69
C TYR A 141 2.26 -12.04 -17.58
N LYS A 142 2.83 -11.87 -16.39
CA LYS A 142 2.63 -12.81 -15.27
C LYS A 142 1.20 -12.75 -14.73
N LEU A 143 0.58 -11.57 -14.77
CA LEU A 143 -0.83 -11.36 -14.43
C LEU A 143 -1.75 -12.16 -15.37
N LEU A 144 -1.55 -12.02 -16.69
CA LEU A 144 -2.30 -12.75 -17.71
C LEU A 144 -2.14 -14.26 -17.54
N LEU A 145 -0.91 -14.74 -17.38
CA LEU A 145 -0.65 -16.18 -17.19
C LEU A 145 -1.30 -16.73 -15.91
N ASN A 146 -1.29 -15.97 -14.81
CA ASN A 146 -1.95 -16.39 -13.57
C ASN A 146 -3.47 -16.43 -13.72
N TYR A 147 -4.05 -15.46 -14.41
CA TYR A 147 -5.47 -15.48 -14.74
C TYR A 147 -5.82 -16.73 -15.56
N LEU A 148 -5.10 -16.98 -16.65
CA LEU A 148 -5.35 -18.16 -17.48
C LEU A 148 -5.14 -19.45 -16.69
N LYS A 149 -4.15 -19.56 -15.79
CA LYS A 149 -3.98 -20.73 -14.91
C LYS A 149 -5.15 -20.98 -13.95
N GLY A 150 -5.77 -19.93 -13.42
CA GLY A 150 -6.80 -20.02 -12.38
C GLY A 150 -8.24 -19.91 -12.89
N CYS A 151 -8.45 -19.52 -14.15
CA CYS A 151 -9.78 -19.31 -14.71
C CYS A 151 -10.39 -20.61 -15.26
N GLN A 152 -11.72 -20.64 -15.32
CA GLN A 152 -12.46 -21.62 -16.12
C GLN A 152 -12.28 -21.33 -17.63
N GLU A 153 -12.72 -22.26 -18.48
CA GLU A 153 -12.56 -22.15 -19.94
C GLU A 153 -12.98 -20.77 -20.50
N SER A 154 -12.10 -20.19 -21.31
CA SER A 154 -12.22 -18.87 -21.94
C SER A 154 -11.86 -18.96 -23.43
N LEU A 155 -12.57 -18.22 -24.28
CA LEU A 155 -12.34 -18.18 -25.73
C LEU A 155 -11.71 -16.84 -26.14
N LEU A 156 -10.56 -16.89 -26.81
CA LEU A 156 -9.83 -15.73 -27.32
C LEU A 156 -9.84 -15.73 -28.85
N ILE A 157 -10.30 -14.65 -29.48
CA ILE A 157 -10.34 -14.49 -30.94
C ILE A 157 -9.35 -13.39 -31.35
N LEU A 158 -8.31 -13.74 -32.10
CA LEU A 158 -7.27 -12.84 -32.60
C LEU A 158 -7.53 -12.57 -34.09
N ASP A 159 -8.06 -11.40 -34.42
CA ASP A 159 -8.39 -11.01 -35.80
C ASP A 159 -7.24 -10.24 -36.46
N ASN A 160 -6.97 -10.48 -37.75
CA ASN A 160 -5.84 -9.88 -38.48
C ASN A 160 -4.48 -10.07 -37.78
N PHE A 161 -4.21 -11.32 -37.36
CA PHE A 161 -2.99 -11.69 -36.64
C PHE A 161 -1.71 -11.64 -37.50
N ASP A 162 -1.83 -11.33 -38.80
CA ASP A 162 -0.68 -11.11 -39.70
C ASP A 162 0.25 -10.01 -39.18
N THR A 163 -0.28 -8.95 -38.56
CA THR A 163 0.51 -7.81 -38.07
C THR A 163 1.52 -8.21 -36.97
N PRO A 164 1.11 -8.85 -35.85
CA PRO A 164 2.08 -9.31 -34.85
C PRO A 164 2.90 -10.51 -35.35
N TRP A 165 2.36 -11.32 -36.26
CA TRP A 165 3.05 -12.51 -36.76
C TRP A 165 4.22 -12.21 -37.70
N ASN A 166 4.12 -11.15 -38.50
CA ASN A 166 5.14 -10.74 -39.48
C ASN A 166 6.06 -9.62 -38.96
N SER A 167 6.05 -9.36 -37.65
CA SER A 167 6.85 -8.29 -37.07
C SER A 167 8.31 -8.69 -36.84
N LYS A 168 9.16 -7.69 -36.53
CA LYS A 168 10.56 -7.92 -36.15
C LYS A 168 10.71 -8.76 -34.87
N ASP A 169 9.66 -8.86 -34.05
CA ASP A 169 9.62 -9.61 -32.79
C ASP A 169 8.90 -10.97 -32.90
N GLN A 170 8.81 -11.50 -34.12
CA GLN A 170 8.12 -12.76 -34.42
C GLN A 170 8.50 -13.92 -33.48
N ALA A 171 9.76 -14.00 -33.05
CA ALA A 171 10.23 -15.06 -32.14
C ALA A 171 9.56 -15.01 -30.76
N GLN A 172 9.30 -13.80 -30.21
CA GLN A 172 8.61 -13.66 -28.93
C GLN A 172 7.11 -13.85 -29.08
N VAL A 173 6.51 -13.37 -30.17
CA VAL A 173 5.09 -13.57 -30.48
C VAL A 173 4.77 -15.07 -30.59
N LYS A 174 5.66 -15.84 -31.21
CA LYS A 174 5.59 -17.32 -31.27
C LYS A 174 5.58 -17.93 -29.86
N LYS A 175 6.60 -17.64 -29.05
CA LYS A 175 6.69 -18.14 -27.65
C LYS A 175 5.48 -17.76 -26.81
N PHE A 176 4.94 -16.56 -27.03
CA PHE A 176 3.78 -16.04 -26.32
C PHE A 176 2.51 -16.84 -26.64
N ILE A 177 2.21 -17.03 -27.92
CA ILE A 177 1.04 -17.80 -28.36
C ILE A 177 1.13 -19.25 -27.91
N ASP A 178 2.29 -19.89 -28.03
CA ASP A 178 2.47 -21.27 -27.55
C ASP A 178 2.25 -21.36 -26.04
N LYS A 179 2.66 -20.33 -25.29
CA LYS A 179 2.43 -20.29 -23.85
C LYS A 179 0.95 -20.17 -23.51
N ILE A 180 0.18 -19.35 -24.23
CA ILE A 180 -1.27 -19.22 -24.02
C ILE A 180 -1.97 -20.54 -24.36
N CYS A 181 -1.63 -21.13 -25.50
CA CYS A 181 -2.24 -22.38 -25.96
C CYS A 181 -1.91 -23.58 -25.04
N SER A 182 -0.83 -23.48 -24.24
CA SER A 182 -0.51 -24.51 -23.24
C SER A 182 -1.51 -24.62 -22.08
N PHE A 183 -2.36 -23.61 -21.86
CA PHE A 183 -3.36 -23.65 -20.78
C PHE A 183 -4.65 -24.34 -21.22
N LYS A 184 -5.07 -25.37 -20.48
CA LYS A 184 -6.32 -26.11 -20.72
C LYS A 184 -7.58 -25.23 -20.68
N SER A 185 -7.51 -24.13 -19.95
CA SER A 185 -8.55 -23.13 -19.75
C SER A 185 -8.62 -22.08 -20.88
N ALA A 186 -7.72 -22.08 -21.85
CA ALA A 186 -7.67 -21.09 -22.92
C ALA A 186 -7.86 -21.76 -24.29
N LEU A 187 -8.94 -21.43 -25.00
CA LEU A 187 -9.12 -21.78 -26.41
C LEU A 187 -8.89 -20.53 -27.27
N VAL A 188 -8.22 -20.70 -28.41
CA VAL A 188 -7.79 -19.58 -29.25
C VAL A 188 -8.24 -19.79 -30.70
N ILE A 189 -8.80 -18.74 -31.30
CA ILE A 189 -9.09 -18.63 -32.73
C ILE A 189 -8.18 -17.55 -33.32
N VAL A 190 -7.50 -17.85 -34.42
CA VAL A 190 -6.63 -16.90 -35.13
C VAL A 190 -7.11 -16.71 -36.57
N ASN A 191 -7.26 -15.46 -36.99
CA ASN A 191 -7.51 -15.11 -38.39
C ASN A 191 -6.23 -14.51 -39.00
N MET A 192 -5.76 -15.08 -40.11
CA MET A 192 -4.57 -14.58 -40.81
C MET A 192 -4.60 -14.88 -42.32
N ARG A 193 -3.80 -14.16 -43.10
CA ARG A 193 -3.64 -14.32 -44.55
C ARG A 193 -2.66 -15.45 -44.91
N ASP A 194 -1.70 -15.72 -44.03
CA ASP A 194 -0.69 -16.78 -44.20
C ASP A 194 -1.32 -18.20 -44.23
N THR A 195 -0.85 -19.05 -45.14
CA THR A 195 -1.34 -20.44 -45.33
C THR A 195 -0.73 -21.42 -44.33
N ASP A 196 0.42 -21.08 -43.76
CA ASP A 196 1.15 -21.99 -42.89
C ASP A 196 0.65 -22.00 -41.45
N GLY A 197 0.03 -20.90 -40.99
CA GLY A 197 -0.43 -20.73 -39.62
C GLY A 197 0.72 -20.81 -38.59
N PRO A 198 0.41 -20.78 -37.28
CA PRO A 198 1.44 -20.89 -36.25
C PRO A 198 2.01 -22.32 -36.15
N ARG A 199 3.31 -22.50 -36.42
CA ARG A 199 3.95 -23.82 -36.70
C ARG A 199 4.46 -24.66 -35.49
N GLN A 200 3.88 -24.58 -34.29
CA GLN A 200 4.37 -25.39 -33.14
C GLN A 200 3.27 -26.03 -32.29
N THR A 201 2.13 -25.37 -32.17
CA THR A 201 0.93 -25.87 -31.50
C THR A 201 0.03 -26.60 -32.52
N GLU A 202 -0.71 -27.63 -32.09
CA GLU A 202 -1.66 -28.29 -33.00
C GLU A 202 -2.87 -27.37 -33.25
N TRP A 203 -2.93 -26.79 -34.44
CA TRP A 203 -4.04 -25.94 -34.89
C TRP A 203 -4.96 -26.71 -35.84
N HIS A 204 -6.25 -26.70 -35.53
CA HIS A 204 -7.27 -27.12 -36.49
C HIS A 204 -7.47 -26.03 -37.54
N LYS A 205 -6.95 -26.26 -38.75
CA LYS A 205 -7.11 -25.33 -39.88
C LYS A 205 -8.49 -25.49 -40.50
N LEU A 206 -9.36 -24.48 -40.34
CA LEU A 206 -10.68 -24.46 -40.97
C LEU A 206 -10.52 -24.30 -42.49
N GLY A 207 -11.09 -25.24 -43.25
CA GLY A 207 -10.93 -25.31 -44.71
C GLY A 207 -9.69 -26.07 -45.18
N GLY A 208 -8.96 -26.74 -44.28
CA GLY A 208 -7.78 -27.55 -44.63
C GLY A 208 -6.49 -26.75 -44.83
N GLN A 209 -5.51 -27.33 -45.54
CA GLN A 209 -4.16 -26.72 -45.67
C GLN A 209 -4.13 -25.43 -46.51
N SER A 210 -5.14 -25.21 -47.36
CA SER A 210 -5.27 -24.01 -48.22
C SER A 210 -6.05 -22.85 -47.58
N GLY A 211 -6.60 -23.04 -46.37
CA GLY A 211 -7.50 -22.08 -45.72
C GLY A 211 -8.94 -22.13 -46.23
N LEU A 212 -9.75 -21.15 -45.83
CA LEU A 212 -11.16 -21.06 -46.22
C LEU A 212 -11.30 -21.03 -47.75
N PRO A 213 -12.06 -21.97 -48.34
CA PRO A 213 -12.31 -21.95 -49.77
C PRO A 213 -13.26 -20.81 -50.14
N PRO A 214 -13.18 -20.32 -51.39
CA PRO A 214 -14.23 -19.47 -51.95
C PRO A 214 -15.60 -20.16 -51.91
N LEU A 215 -16.67 -19.37 -52.03
CA LEU A 215 -18.02 -19.92 -51.99
C LEU A 215 -18.28 -20.82 -53.18
N GLU A 216 -18.77 -22.02 -52.90
CA GLU A 216 -19.29 -22.90 -53.94
C GLU A 216 -20.46 -22.24 -54.67
N LEU A 217 -20.71 -22.71 -55.90
CA LEU A 217 -21.66 -22.11 -56.82
C LEU A 217 -23.08 -21.97 -56.22
N VAL A 218 -23.53 -22.95 -55.44
CA VAL A 218 -24.88 -22.97 -54.85
C VAL A 218 -25.02 -21.91 -53.73
N PRO A 219 -24.16 -21.89 -52.69
CA PRO A 219 -24.11 -20.79 -51.73
C PRO A 219 -23.90 -19.41 -52.36
N ALA A 220 -23.06 -19.31 -53.40
CA ALA A 220 -22.80 -18.06 -54.11
C ALA A 220 -24.05 -17.53 -54.83
N LYS A 221 -24.82 -18.39 -55.49
CA LYS A 221 -26.12 -18.06 -56.11
C LYS A 221 -27.14 -17.60 -55.06
N GLN A 222 -27.24 -18.32 -53.94
CA GLN A 222 -28.12 -17.95 -52.84
C GLN A 222 -27.77 -16.58 -52.26
N ALA A 223 -26.47 -16.35 -52.01
CA ALA A 223 -25.97 -15.07 -51.54
C ALA A 223 -26.31 -13.95 -52.53
N PHE A 224 -25.97 -14.10 -53.82
CA PHE A 224 -26.24 -13.10 -54.86
C PHE A 224 -27.74 -12.75 -54.99
N CYS A 225 -28.61 -13.76 -54.97
CA CYS A 225 -30.06 -13.55 -54.99
C CYS A 225 -30.58 -12.88 -53.71
N SER A 226 -30.00 -13.19 -52.55
CA SER A 226 -30.38 -12.55 -51.28
C SER A 226 -30.08 -11.05 -51.24
N PHE A 227 -29.05 -10.61 -51.98
CA PHE A 227 -28.72 -9.21 -52.15
C PHE A 227 -29.55 -8.55 -53.26
N THR A 228 -30.12 -9.28 -54.20
CA THR A 228 -30.87 -8.68 -55.34
C THR A 228 -32.39 -8.71 -55.18
N SER A 229 -32.91 -9.31 -54.10
CA SER A 229 -34.34 -9.51 -53.84
C SER A 229 -35.22 -8.25 -53.87
N ASN A 230 -34.63 -7.07 -53.62
CA ASN A 230 -35.35 -5.78 -53.58
C ASN A 230 -34.94 -4.84 -54.75
N GLY A 231 -34.38 -5.39 -55.84
CA GLY A 231 -33.89 -4.65 -57.00
C GLY A 231 -34.95 -4.44 -58.10
N LYS A 232 -34.61 -3.62 -59.10
CA LYS A 232 -35.48 -3.34 -60.28
C LYS A 232 -35.65 -4.58 -61.18
N TYR A 233 -34.70 -5.49 -61.14
CA TYR A 233 -34.70 -6.74 -61.91
C TYR A 233 -34.75 -7.92 -60.94
N GLN A 234 -35.69 -8.85 -61.19
CA GLN A 234 -35.80 -10.08 -60.42
C GLN A 234 -34.86 -11.12 -61.05
N ILE A 235 -33.89 -11.59 -60.27
CA ILE A 235 -32.83 -12.49 -60.74
C ILE A 235 -33.12 -13.90 -60.25
N ASP A 236 -33.29 -14.83 -61.19
CA ASP A 236 -33.47 -16.26 -60.90
C ASP A 236 -32.11 -16.93 -60.63
N GLN A 237 -32.06 -17.81 -59.65
CA GLN A 237 -30.89 -18.66 -59.35
C GLN A 237 -30.53 -19.59 -60.51
N ARG A 238 -31.46 -19.86 -61.42
CA ARG A 238 -31.26 -20.72 -62.60
C ARG A 238 -30.72 -19.99 -63.84
N ASP A 239 -30.50 -18.68 -63.77
CA ASP A 239 -30.00 -17.90 -64.91
C ASP A 239 -28.56 -18.34 -65.28
N PRO A 240 -28.29 -18.75 -66.55
CA PRO A 240 -26.95 -19.14 -66.99
C PRO A 240 -25.93 -17.99 -66.97
N ILE A 241 -26.37 -16.74 -67.16
CA ILE A 241 -25.48 -15.57 -67.11
C ILE A 241 -25.02 -15.33 -65.68
N LEU A 242 -25.90 -15.53 -64.68
CA LEU A 242 -25.55 -15.45 -63.27
C LEU A 242 -24.46 -16.47 -62.93
N GLU A 243 -24.60 -17.72 -63.39
CA GLU A 243 -23.60 -18.75 -63.17
C GLU A 243 -22.25 -18.40 -63.80
N GLN A 244 -22.25 -17.89 -65.02
CA GLN A 244 -21.03 -17.47 -65.70
C GLN A 244 -20.33 -16.32 -64.98
N LEU A 245 -21.10 -15.32 -64.51
CA LEU A 245 -20.58 -14.18 -63.76
C LEU A 245 -20.00 -14.61 -62.41
N LEU A 246 -20.68 -15.49 -61.67
CA LEU A 246 -20.17 -16.04 -60.40
C LEU A 246 -18.88 -16.84 -60.57
N ARG A 247 -18.74 -17.59 -61.67
CA ARG A 247 -17.49 -18.30 -62.01
C ARG A 247 -16.35 -17.34 -62.33
N GLN A 248 -16.63 -16.20 -62.97
CA GLN A 248 -15.61 -15.17 -63.23
C GLN A 248 -15.17 -14.41 -61.99
N MET A 249 -15.99 -14.40 -60.92
CA MET A 249 -15.67 -13.78 -59.62
C MET A 249 -14.99 -14.76 -58.64
N ASP A 250 -14.67 -15.97 -59.08
CA ASP A 250 -14.03 -17.05 -58.30
C ASP A 250 -14.74 -17.40 -56.99
N GLY A 251 -16.04 -17.12 -56.85
CA GLY A 251 -16.78 -17.36 -55.60
C GLY A 251 -16.40 -16.42 -54.45
N MET A 252 -15.73 -15.29 -54.72
CA MET A 252 -15.25 -14.35 -53.70
C MET A 252 -16.42 -13.55 -53.09
N PRO A 253 -16.69 -13.65 -51.77
CA PRO A 253 -17.86 -13.02 -51.14
C PRO A 253 -17.95 -11.50 -51.34
N LEU A 254 -16.81 -10.80 -51.27
CA LEU A 254 -16.76 -9.36 -51.47
C LEU A 254 -17.11 -8.95 -52.90
N ALA A 255 -16.52 -9.60 -53.91
CA ALA A 255 -16.80 -9.34 -55.32
C ALA A 255 -18.27 -9.62 -55.66
N ILE A 256 -18.80 -10.76 -55.16
CA ILE A 256 -20.21 -11.12 -55.28
C ILE A 256 -21.11 -10.02 -54.72
N THR A 257 -20.78 -9.49 -53.53
CA THR A 257 -21.59 -8.44 -52.87
C THR A 257 -21.62 -7.14 -53.69
N LEU A 258 -20.45 -6.68 -54.17
CA LEU A 258 -20.33 -5.46 -54.96
C LEU A 258 -21.11 -5.55 -56.26
N ILE A 259 -20.95 -6.64 -57.01
CA ILE A 259 -21.63 -6.83 -58.29
C ILE A 259 -23.13 -7.10 -58.12
N ALA A 260 -23.53 -7.86 -57.09
CA ALA A 260 -24.95 -8.06 -56.77
C ALA A 260 -25.67 -6.74 -56.50
N GLN A 261 -25.00 -5.78 -55.86
CA GLN A 261 -25.57 -4.45 -55.63
C GLN A 261 -25.78 -3.67 -56.93
N GLN A 262 -24.90 -3.84 -57.93
CA GLN A 262 -25.08 -3.23 -59.26
C GLN A 262 -26.16 -3.95 -60.08
N ALA A 263 -26.32 -5.26 -59.90
CA ALA A 263 -27.36 -6.08 -60.53
C ALA A 263 -28.79 -5.69 -60.12
N ARG A 264 -28.97 -4.94 -59.02
CA ARG A 264 -30.25 -4.29 -58.69
C ARG A 264 -30.67 -3.22 -59.71
N LYS A 265 -29.72 -2.62 -60.43
CA LYS A 265 -29.92 -1.45 -61.30
C LYS A 265 -29.70 -1.73 -62.78
N LEU A 266 -28.96 -2.79 -63.11
CA LEU A 266 -28.59 -3.17 -64.47
C LEU A 266 -28.92 -4.65 -64.74
N PRO A 267 -29.31 -5.00 -65.97
CA PRO A 267 -29.52 -6.39 -66.35
C PRO A 267 -28.18 -7.16 -66.37
N LEU A 268 -28.22 -8.45 -66.01
CA LEU A 268 -27.03 -9.31 -65.90
C LEU A 268 -26.18 -9.36 -67.18
N LYS A 269 -26.82 -9.36 -68.36
CA LYS A 269 -26.12 -9.36 -69.64
C LYS A 269 -25.19 -8.15 -69.80
N HIS A 270 -25.66 -6.96 -69.41
CA HIS A 270 -24.88 -5.74 -69.53
C HIS A 270 -23.74 -5.69 -68.51
N LEU A 271 -23.98 -6.19 -67.29
CA LEU A 271 -22.93 -6.33 -66.28
C LEU A 271 -21.82 -7.28 -66.72
N MET A 272 -22.17 -8.37 -67.42
CA MET A 272 -21.20 -9.31 -67.98
C MET A 272 -20.32 -8.66 -69.07
N GLU A 273 -20.90 -7.83 -69.94
CA GLU A 273 -20.15 -7.08 -70.95
C GLU A 273 -19.17 -6.08 -70.30
N MET A 274 -19.65 -5.33 -69.31
CA MET A 274 -18.82 -4.39 -68.54
C MET A 274 -17.69 -5.11 -67.79
N TRP A 275 -17.98 -6.26 -67.18
CA TRP A 275 -16.98 -7.08 -66.47
C TRP A 275 -15.82 -7.47 -67.37
N ASN A 276 -16.10 -8.00 -68.57
CA ASN A 276 -15.06 -8.44 -69.50
C ASN A 276 -14.18 -7.27 -69.99
N SER A 277 -14.79 -6.10 -70.21
CA SER A 277 -14.06 -4.88 -70.56
C SER A 277 -13.11 -4.45 -69.44
N GLN A 278 -13.63 -4.34 -68.21
CA GLN A 278 -12.87 -3.89 -67.04
C GLN A 278 -11.77 -4.87 -66.63
N LYS A 279 -12.00 -6.18 -66.76
CA LYS A 279 -10.98 -7.21 -66.55
C LYS A 279 -9.74 -6.97 -67.42
N THR A 280 -9.94 -6.55 -68.67
CA THR A 280 -8.84 -6.24 -69.60
C THR A 280 -8.10 -4.96 -69.22
N GLU A 281 -8.79 -3.97 -68.66
CA GLU A 281 -8.17 -2.70 -68.21
C GLU A 281 -7.38 -2.86 -66.91
N VAL A 282 -7.92 -3.58 -65.92
CA VAL A 282 -7.24 -3.83 -64.64
C VAL A 282 -5.97 -4.66 -64.83
N LEU A 283 -6.02 -5.70 -65.68
CA LEU A 283 -4.84 -6.49 -66.04
C LEU A 283 -3.70 -5.65 -66.67
N LYS A 284 -4.06 -4.58 -67.40
CA LYS A 284 -3.07 -3.63 -67.96
C LYS A 284 -2.51 -2.67 -66.91
N LYS A 285 -3.28 -2.31 -65.88
CA LYS A 285 -2.91 -1.32 -64.85
C LYS A 285 -2.10 -1.94 -63.69
N VAL A 286 -2.42 -3.15 -63.25
CA VAL A 286 -1.89 -3.76 -62.01
C VAL A 286 -0.82 -4.82 -62.27
N GLY A 287 -0.63 -5.25 -63.53
CA GLY A 287 0.32 -6.30 -63.91
C GLY A 287 -0.22 -7.71 -63.65
N GLU A 288 0.43 -8.74 -64.20
CA GLU A 288 0.08 -10.16 -64.00
C GLU A 288 0.33 -10.59 -62.54
N GLN A 289 -0.60 -10.28 -61.65
CA GLN A 289 -0.69 -10.88 -60.31
C GLN A 289 -1.79 -11.96 -60.28
N ASP A 290 -1.68 -12.86 -59.30
CA ASP A 290 -2.53 -14.03 -59.04
C ASP A 290 -4.02 -13.79 -59.38
N ASP A 291 -4.62 -14.68 -60.20
CA ASP A 291 -5.96 -14.55 -60.81
C ASP A 291 -7.09 -14.25 -59.80
N ARG A 292 -6.88 -14.57 -58.51
CA ARG A 292 -7.85 -14.41 -57.42
C ARG A 292 -7.97 -12.98 -56.88
N LEU A 293 -6.89 -12.19 -56.92
CA LEU A 293 -6.89 -10.80 -56.44
C LEU A 293 -7.52 -9.87 -57.49
N THR A 294 -7.32 -10.20 -58.75
CA THR A 294 -7.86 -9.49 -59.92
C THR A 294 -9.39 -9.46 -59.92
N SER A 295 -10.05 -10.54 -59.48
CA SER A 295 -11.52 -10.60 -59.37
C SER A 295 -12.10 -9.57 -58.39
N ILE A 296 -11.40 -9.23 -57.30
CA ILE A 296 -11.82 -8.18 -56.37
C ILE A 296 -11.58 -6.79 -56.99
N GLU A 297 -10.41 -6.56 -57.56
CA GLU A 297 -10.04 -5.29 -58.19
C GLU A 297 -10.98 -4.89 -59.33
N VAL A 298 -11.30 -5.86 -60.22
CA VAL A 298 -12.26 -5.67 -61.32
C VAL A 298 -13.65 -5.33 -60.79
N SER A 299 -14.09 -5.97 -59.70
CA SER A 299 -15.38 -5.67 -59.08
C SER A 299 -15.45 -4.27 -58.47
N ILE A 300 -14.33 -3.76 -57.93
CA ILE A 300 -14.21 -2.41 -57.38
C ILE A 300 -14.20 -1.37 -58.52
N GLU A 301 -13.36 -1.55 -59.55
CA GLU A 301 -13.23 -0.60 -60.68
C GLU A 301 -14.54 -0.49 -61.47
N LEU A 302 -15.23 -1.61 -61.73
CA LEU A 302 -16.54 -1.61 -62.37
C LEU A 302 -17.55 -0.81 -61.54
N THR A 303 -17.56 -1.02 -60.23
CA THR A 303 -18.43 -0.28 -59.31
C THR A 303 -18.11 1.22 -59.33
N LEU A 304 -16.83 1.60 -59.30
CA LEU A 304 -16.36 2.99 -59.36
C LEU A 304 -16.78 3.67 -60.66
N ASN A 305 -16.57 3.03 -61.82
CA ASN A 305 -16.92 3.60 -63.12
C ASN A 305 -18.43 3.86 -63.25
N LEU A 306 -19.28 2.99 -62.70
CA LEU A 306 -20.74 3.17 -62.70
C LEU A 306 -21.23 4.34 -61.85
N ILE A 307 -20.46 4.73 -60.83
CA ILE A 307 -20.80 5.87 -59.96
C ILE A 307 -20.02 7.14 -60.33
N ARG A 308 -18.98 7.05 -61.16
CA ARG A 308 -18.09 8.16 -61.53
C ARG A 308 -18.82 9.33 -62.17
N GLU A 309 -19.81 9.08 -63.02
CA GLU A 309 -20.65 10.13 -63.63
C GLU A 309 -21.56 10.86 -62.62
N LYS A 310 -21.81 10.24 -61.45
CA LYS A 310 -22.65 10.78 -60.37
C LYS A 310 -21.84 11.40 -59.24
N LEU A 311 -20.54 11.13 -59.20
CA LEU A 311 -19.59 11.71 -58.27
C LEU A 311 -19.09 13.05 -58.85
N SER A 312 -19.16 14.12 -58.07
CA SER A 312 -18.43 15.36 -58.36
C SER A 312 -16.92 15.16 -58.10
N MET A 313 -16.07 16.10 -58.53
CA MET A 313 -14.64 16.12 -58.13
C MET A 313 -14.46 16.06 -56.60
N THR A 314 -15.43 16.57 -55.84
CA THR A 314 -15.47 16.43 -54.37
C THR A 314 -15.76 15.00 -53.92
N GLY A 315 -16.59 14.23 -54.64
CA GLY A 315 -16.90 12.82 -54.33
C GLY A 315 -15.70 11.88 -54.34
N GLU A 316 -14.71 12.12 -55.23
CA GLU A 316 -13.45 11.37 -55.20
C GLU A 316 -12.63 11.68 -53.93
N ASN A 317 -12.62 12.93 -53.48
CA ASN A 317 -11.94 13.31 -52.24
C ASN A 317 -12.62 12.70 -51.00
N HIS A 318 -13.95 12.52 -51.00
CA HIS A 318 -14.66 11.81 -49.93
C HIS A 318 -14.25 10.34 -49.84
N MET A 319 -14.09 9.65 -50.99
CA MET A 319 -13.61 8.27 -51.01
C MET A 319 -12.17 8.17 -50.52
N ARG A 320 -11.29 9.08 -50.97
CA ARG A 320 -9.91 9.16 -50.49
C ARG A 320 -9.87 9.39 -48.98
N LEU A 321 -10.69 10.30 -48.47
CA LEU A 321 -10.78 10.60 -47.03
C LEU A 321 -11.15 9.35 -46.22
N VAL A 322 -12.25 8.66 -46.57
CA VAL A 322 -12.71 7.47 -45.83
C VAL A 322 -11.72 6.31 -45.97
N ALA A 323 -11.07 6.15 -47.14
CA ALA A 323 -10.03 5.14 -47.36
C ALA A 323 -8.72 5.45 -46.62
N PHE A 324 -8.43 6.73 -46.45
CA PHE A 324 -7.23 7.18 -45.77
C PHE A 324 -7.34 7.07 -44.25
N LEU A 325 -8.53 7.20 -43.67
CA LEU A 325 -8.71 7.16 -42.22
C LEU A 325 -8.94 5.73 -41.68
N PRO A 326 -8.07 5.21 -40.80
CA PRO A 326 -8.13 3.82 -40.34
C PRO A 326 -9.38 3.50 -39.51
N SER A 327 -9.89 4.46 -38.73
CA SER A 327 -11.17 4.30 -38.03
C SER A 327 -12.38 4.64 -38.88
N GLY A 328 -12.19 5.04 -40.15
CA GLY A 328 -13.24 5.69 -40.92
C GLY A 328 -13.59 7.06 -40.33
N ILE A 329 -14.84 7.51 -40.46
CA ILE A 329 -15.29 8.81 -39.95
C ILE A 329 -16.37 8.58 -38.88
N PRO A 330 -16.04 8.70 -37.58
CA PRO A 330 -17.03 8.64 -36.51
C PRO A 330 -17.99 9.83 -36.56
N ASP A 331 -19.25 9.62 -36.16
CA ASP A 331 -20.34 10.62 -36.23
C ASP A 331 -20.30 11.43 -37.53
N TRP A 332 -20.26 10.72 -38.66
CA TRP A 332 -19.93 11.30 -39.96
C TRP A 332 -20.87 12.44 -40.36
N LEU A 333 -22.14 12.44 -39.93
CA LEU A 333 -23.08 13.52 -40.20
C LEU A 333 -22.64 14.87 -39.63
N GLU A 334 -21.94 14.87 -38.51
CA GLU A 334 -21.46 16.08 -37.86
C GLU A 334 -20.01 16.40 -38.28
N ASN A 335 -19.17 15.36 -38.39
CA ASN A 335 -17.74 15.54 -38.60
C ASN A 335 -17.34 15.68 -40.07
N LEU A 336 -18.02 14.98 -40.98
CA LEU A 336 -17.68 15.02 -42.40
C LEU A 336 -17.86 16.41 -43.02
N PRO A 337 -18.95 17.17 -42.77
CA PRO A 337 -19.10 18.54 -43.28
C PRO A 337 -18.02 19.51 -42.78
N LYS A 338 -17.46 19.25 -41.59
CA LYS A 338 -16.37 20.04 -41.00
C LYS A 338 -15.01 19.73 -41.66
N MET A 339 -14.84 18.51 -42.17
CA MET A 339 -13.63 18.07 -42.91
C MET A 339 -13.70 18.43 -44.40
N LEU A 340 -14.86 18.27 -45.03
CA LEU A 340 -15.10 18.55 -46.43
C LEU A 340 -16.53 19.09 -46.62
N PRO A 341 -16.72 20.31 -47.17
CA PRO A 341 -18.05 20.83 -47.47
C PRO A 341 -18.75 20.06 -48.60
N ASP A 342 -20.09 20.03 -48.59
CA ASP A 342 -20.98 19.34 -49.57
C ASP A 342 -20.90 17.80 -49.63
N ALA A 343 -20.71 17.14 -48.47
CA ALA A 343 -20.43 15.71 -48.40
C ALA A 343 -21.65 14.76 -48.39
N THR A 344 -22.79 15.19 -47.84
CA THR A 344 -23.86 14.28 -47.41
C THR A 344 -24.52 13.51 -48.57
N MET A 345 -24.71 14.17 -49.72
CA MET A 345 -25.29 13.52 -50.90
C MET A 345 -24.35 12.49 -51.53
N GLN A 346 -23.04 12.66 -51.39
CA GLN A 346 -22.03 11.74 -51.93
C GLN A 346 -21.91 10.47 -51.08
N VAL A 347 -22.00 10.58 -49.75
CA VAL A 347 -22.02 9.42 -48.84
C VAL A 347 -23.19 8.48 -49.16
N LEU A 348 -24.38 9.03 -49.42
CA LEU A 348 -25.55 8.23 -49.80
C LEU A 348 -25.36 7.46 -51.11
N VAL A 349 -24.60 8.02 -52.07
CA VAL A 349 -24.29 7.33 -53.34
C VAL A 349 -23.31 6.18 -53.10
N LEU A 350 -22.29 6.41 -52.27
CA LEU A 350 -21.24 5.44 -51.93
C LEU A 350 -21.73 4.30 -51.03
N GLU A 351 -22.62 4.59 -50.08
CA GLU A 351 -23.25 3.60 -49.22
C GLU A 351 -24.17 2.68 -50.05
N LYS A 352 -24.97 3.28 -50.95
CA LYS A 352 -25.84 2.53 -51.86
C LYS A 352 -25.06 1.64 -52.85
N SER A 353 -23.79 1.93 -53.11
CA SER A 353 -22.91 1.09 -53.94
C SER A 353 -22.10 0.05 -53.15
N CYS A 354 -22.29 -0.03 -51.82
CA CYS A 354 -21.57 -0.93 -50.91
C CYS A 354 -20.04 -0.73 -50.87
N LEU A 355 -19.54 0.41 -51.36
CA LEU A 355 -18.12 0.76 -51.21
C LEU A 355 -17.79 1.19 -49.79
N ILE A 356 -18.73 1.89 -49.15
CA ILE A 356 -18.65 2.26 -47.74
C ILE A 356 -19.88 1.74 -47.00
N TYR A 357 -19.78 1.62 -45.68
CA TYR A 357 -20.85 1.15 -44.82
C TYR A 357 -20.81 1.86 -43.47
N GLU A 358 -21.97 1.98 -42.82
CA GLU A 358 -22.11 2.58 -41.49
C GLU A 358 -22.11 1.51 -40.39
N VAL A 359 -21.40 1.78 -39.31
CA VAL A 359 -21.21 0.96 -38.10
C VAL A 359 -21.77 1.71 -36.87
N GLU A 360 -22.01 1.00 -35.75
CA GLU A 360 -21.84 1.48 -34.34
C GLU A 360 -21.46 2.96 -34.21
N ASN A 361 -22.32 3.82 -33.64
CA ASN A 361 -22.07 5.25 -33.41
C ASN A 361 -21.87 6.08 -34.68
N ARG A 362 -22.66 5.79 -35.72
CA ARG A 362 -22.65 6.54 -36.99
C ARG A 362 -21.24 6.67 -37.58
N THR A 363 -20.46 5.59 -37.49
CA THR A 363 -19.09 5.57 -38.02
C THR A 363 -19.08 5.05 -39.45
N LEU A 364 -18.63 5.88 -40.37
CA LEU A 364 -18.54 5.54 -41.79
C LEU A 364 -17.22 4.85 -42.10
N LYS A 365 -17.23 3.59 -42.56
CA LYS A 365 -16.04 2.79 -42.87
C LYS A 365 -16.01 2.29 -44.30
N ILE A 366 -14.82 1.94 -44.75
CA ILE A 366 -14.56 1.20 -45.99
C ILE A 366 -14.00 -0.18 -45.66
N LEU A 367 -14.23 -1.16 -46.53
CA LEU A 367 -13.57 -2.47 -46.40
C LEU A 367 -12.11 -2.36 -46.83
N THR A 368 -11.20 -2.98 -46.10
CA THR A 368 -9.74 -2.89 -46.31
C THR A 368 -9.33 -3.12 -47.77
N PRO A 369 -9.81 -4.17 -48.48
CA PRO A 369 -9.44 -4.39 -49.89
C PRO A 369 -9.90 -3.25 -50.82
N ILE A 370 -11.02 -2.60 -50.52
CA ILE A 370 -11.53 -1.47 -51.30
C ILE A 370 -10.69 -0.22 -51.00
N GLY A 371 -10.36 0.02 -49.74
CA GLY A 371 -9.51 1.13 -49.32
C GLY A 371 -8.10 1.06 -49.91
N GLU A 372 -7.47 -0.12 -49.88
CA GLU A 372 -6.15 -0.38 -50.48
C GLU A 372 -6.16 -0.04 -51.98
N TYR A 373 -7.17 -0.51 -52.72
CA TYR A 373 -7.32 -0.24 -54.16
C TYR A 373 -7.53 1.25 -54.46
N ILE A 374 -8.40 1.93 -53.71
CA ILE A 374 -8.66 3.37 -53.86
C ILE A 374 -7.38 4.18 -53.64
N MET A 375 -6.61 3.86 -52.59
CA MET A 375 -5.35 4.55 -52.30
C MET A 375 -4.29 4.31 -53.38
N GLN A 376 -4.27 3.14 -54.02
CA GLN A 376 -3.36 2.82 -55.12
C GLN A 376 -3.66 3.62 -56.39
N ILE A 377 -4.94 3.83 -56.73
CA ILE A 377 -5.34 4.55 -57.95
C ILE A 377 -5.28 6.07 -57.77
N PHE A 378 -5.82 6.56 -56.66
CA PHE A 378 -6.05 8.00 -56.49
C PHE A 378 -4.92 8.71 -55.76
N GLY A 379 -4.04 7.96 -55.07
CA GLY A 379 -2.90 8.50 -54.36
C GLY A 379 -3.26 9.42 -53.18
N ARG A 380 -2.23 10.04 -52.61
CA ARG A 380 -2.35 10.97 -51.49
C ARG A 380 -2.55 12.41 -51.99
N SER A 381 -3.31 13.21 -51.25
CA SER A 381 -3.56 14.63 -51.54
C SER A 381 -3.16 15.49 -50.35
N GLU A 382 -2.20 16.39 -50.54
CA GLU A 382 -1.65 17.21 -49.45
C GLU A 382 -2.67 18.21 -48.90
N HIS A 383 -3.43 18.89 -49.77
CA HIS A 383 -4.50 19.80 -49.35
C HIS A 383 -5.55 19.11 -48.48
N LEU A 384 -5.91 17.86 -48.81
CA LEU A 384 -6.85 17.09 -48.02
C LEU A 384 -6.26 16.73 -46.64
N GLU A 385 -4.97 16.39 -46.58
CA GLU A 385 -4.28 16.13 -45.31
C GLU A 385 -4.22 17.36 -44.40
N ASP A 386 -4.06 18.57 -44.96
CA ASP A 386 -4.12 19.85 -44.22
C ASP A 386 -5.52 20.11 -43.65
N ASP A 387 -6.57 19.95 -44.45
CA ASP A 387 -7.95 20.18 -44.01
C ASP A 387 -8.37 19.19 -42.90
N ILE A 388 -7.95 17.92 -43.03
CA ILE A 388 -8.15 16.90 -41.99
C ILE A 388 -7.41 17.27 -40.70
N TRP A 389 -6.17 17.77 -40.82
CA TRP A 389 -5.36 18.14 -39.66
C TRP A 389 -6.01 19.30 -38.89
N ARG A 390 -6.44 20.37 -39.57
CA ARG A 390 -7.14 21.50 -38.95
C ARG A 390 -8.40 21.07 -38.20
N PHE A 391 -9.15 20.12 -38.77
CA PHE A 391 -10.30 19.53 -38.10
C PHE A 391 -9.88 18.83 -36.79
N TYR A 392 -8.85 17.98 -36.82
CA TYR A 392 -8.42 17.24 -35.62
C TYR A 392 -7.74 18.12 -34.57
N GLU A 393 -7.02 19.16 -34.98
CA GLU A 393 -6.48 20.18 -34.09
C GLU A 393 -7.63 20.89 -33.34
N THR A 394 -8.63 21.39 -34.07
CA THR A 394 -9.82 22.03 -33.49
C THR A 394 -10.63 21.06 -32.62
N PHE A 395 -10.73 19.79 -33.03
CA PHE A 395 -11.40 18.74 -32.25
C PHE A 395 -10.70 18.52 -30.91
N MET A 396 -9.36 18.45 -30.91
CA MET A 396 -8.55 18.22 -29.72
C MET A 396 -8.66 19.39 -28.72
N ASP A 397 -8.73 20.63 -29.21
CA ASP A 397 -8.92 21.82 -28.36
C ASP A 397 -10.31 21.93 -27.74
N ASN A 398 -11.34 21.41 -28.42
CA ASN A 398 -12.73 21.46 -27.95
C ASN A 398 -13.14 20.25 -27.09
N LEU A 399 -12.22 19.34 -26.76
CA LEU A 399 -12.53 18.19 -25.91
C LEU A 399 -12.92 18.64 -24.48
N PRO A 400 -14.07 18.20 -23.94
CA PRO A 400 -14.55 18.64 -22.62
C PRO A 400 -13.59 18.24 -21.49
N GLU A 401 -13.49 19.06 -20.43
CA GLU A 401 -12.62 18.78 -19.28
C GLU A 401 -13.04 17.48 -18.55
N LYS A 402 -12.02 16.70 -18.16
CA LYS A 402 -12.04 15.41 -17.42
C LYS A 402 -13.44 14.82 -17.13
N SER A 403 -13.94 13.98 -18.06
CA SER A 403 -15.16 13.19 -17.88
C SER A 403 -15.06 11.82 -18.57
N VAL A 404 -15.92 10.86 -18.19
CA VAL A 404 -16.04 9.55 -18.86
C VAL A 404 -16.44 9.72 -20.34
N ALA A 405 -17.19 10.78 -20.67
CA ALA A 405 -17.60 11.12 -22.03
C ALA A 405 -16.39 11.46 -22.94
N ARG A 406 -15.35 12.10 -22.37
CA ARG A 406 -14.13 12.47 -23.09
C ARG A 406 -13.38 11.26 -23.63
N ASP A 407 -13.22 10.22 -22.81
CA ASP A 407 -12.51 8.99 -23.22
C ASP A 407 -13.32 8.20 -24.26
N SER A 408 -14.65 8.18 -24.16
CA SER A 408 -15.49 7.54 -25.18
C SER A 408 -15.41 8.25 -26.55
N GLU A 409 -15.36 9.58 -26.57
CA GLU A 409 -15.31 10.35 -27.82
C GLU A 409 -13.92 10.28 -28.46
N LEU A 410 -12.85 10.46 -27.67
CA LEU A 410 -11.48 10.34 -28.17
C LEU A 410 -11.18 8.95 -28.72
N ARG A 411 -11.69 7.89 -28.10
CA ARG A 411 -11.51 6.50 -28.57
C ARG A 411 -11.98 6.28 -30.00
N LEU A 412 -13.01 7.00 -30.44
CA LEU A 412 -13.52 6.89 -31.81
C LEU A 412 -12.53 7.49 -32.83
N HIS A 413 -11.89 8.61 -32.45
CA HIS A 413 -11.05 9.41 -33.34
C HIS A 413 -9.55 9.13 -33.24
N ILE A 414 -9.08 8.47 -32.18
CA ILE A 414 -7.64 8.38 -31.86
C ILE A 414 -6.77 7.76 -32.97
N ALA A 415 -7.23 6.70 -33.65
CA ALA A 415 -6.43 6.07 -34.70
C ALA A 415 -6.26 6.99 -35.92
N ASN A 416 -7.25 7.84 -36.18
CA ASN A 416 -7.17 8.85 -37.23
C ASN A 416 -6.20 9.96 -36.82
N ILE A 417 -6.35 10.50 -35.61
CA ILE A 417 -5.48 11.55 -35.07
C ILE A 417 -4.01 11.13 -35.14
N LEU A 418 -3.69 9.92 -34.67
CA LEU A 418 -2.32 9.41 -34.69
C LEU A 418 -1.75 9.25 -36.10
N LYS A 419 -2.56 8.77 -37.06
CA LYS A 419 -2.11 8.62 -38.46
C LYS A 419 -1.79 9.98 -39.09
N ILE A 420 -2.66 10.98 -38.89
CA ILE A 420 -2.46 12.32 -39.45
C ILE A 420 -1.29 13.02 -38.77
N LEU A 421 -1.22 12.96 -37.44
CA LEU A 421 -0.14 13.53 -36.67
C LEU A 421 1.22 12.97 -37.10
N GLN A 422 1.32 11.65 -37.34
CA GLN A 422 2.53 11.04 -37.88
C GLN A 422 2.97 11.69 -39.19
N ILE A 423 2.05 11.78 -40.15
CA ILE A 423 2.32 12.33 -41.48
C ILE A 423 2.75 13.79 -41.40
N LYS A 424 2.14 14.57 -40.49
CA LYS A 424 2.47 15.98 -40.30
C LYS A 424 3.84 16.16 -39.66
N ILE A 425 4.15 15.41 -38.60
CA ILE A 425 5.47 15.42 -37.95
C ILE A 425 6.59 15.02 -38.92
N GLU A 426 6.34 14.06 -39.82
CA GLU A 426 7.31 13.65 -40.86
C GLU A 426 7.61 14.77 -41.87
N LYS A 427 6.69 15.74 -42.06
CA LYS A 427 6.79 16.81 -43.08
C LYS A 427 7.22 18.16 -42.53
N SER A 428 6.71 18.59 -41.37
CA SER A 428 6.95 19.93 -40.83
C SER A 428 7.05 19.97 -39.29
N PHE A 429 7.79 20.97 -38.81
CA PHE A 429 7.89 21.33 -37.39
C PHE A 429 6.91 22.47 -37.07
N GLU A 430 5.91 22.19 -36.23
CA GLU A 430 4.91 23.17 -35.80
C GLU A 430 4.54 22.94 -34.32
N THR A 431 4.26 24.03 -33.59
CA THR A 431 3.84 23.99 -32.18
C THR A 431 2.48 23.31 -31.98
N SER A 432 1.62 23.35 -32.99
CA SER A 432 0.34 22.61 -33.04
C SER A 432 0.54 21.11 -32.83
N HIS A 433 1.58 20.52 -33.44
CA HIS A 433 1.91 19.09 -33.30
C HIS A 433 2.30 18.76 -31.85
N MET A 434 3.09 19.62 -31.21
CA MET A 434 3.52 19.49 -29.81
C MET A 434 2.32 19.52 -28.86
N ASN A 435 1.41 20.48 -29.04
CA ASN A 435 0.23 20.63 -28.19
C ASN A 435 -0.65 19.38 -28.21
N VAL A 436 -0.88 18.81 -29.39
CA VAL A 436 -1.65 17.57 -29.54
C VAL A 436 -0.93 16.40 -28.85
N LEU A 437 0.39 16.28 -28.96
CA LEU A 437 1.17 15.26 -28.24
C LEU A 437 1.02 15.40 -26.71
N PHE A 438 1.08 16.61 -26.16
CA PHE A 438 0.86 16.88 -24.74
C PHE A 438 -0.56 16.57 -24.28
N GLN A 439 -1.57 16.92 -25.08
CA GLN A 439 -2.95 16.59 -24.76
C GLN A 439 -3.18 15.07 -24.75
N LEU A 440 -2.59 14.35 -25.72
CA LEU A 440 -2.65 12.88 -25.83
C LEU A 440 -1.83 12.16 -24.75
N HIS A 441 -0.81 12.80 -24.17
CA HIS A 441 -0.05 12.27 -23.02
C HIS A 441 -0.92 12.03 -21.78
N ASN A 442 -2.09 12.65 -21.67
CA ASN A 442 -3.02 12.36 -20.56
C ASN A 442 -3.72 10.99 -20.68
N TYR A 443 -3.44 10.22 -21.72
CA TYR A 443 -4.10 8.94 -22.02
C TYR A 443 -3.08 7.80 -22.14
N PRO A 444 -2.73 7.14 -21.02
CA PRO A 444 -1.66 6.14 -20.99
C PRO A 444 -1.89 4.94 -21.90
N GLN A 445 -3.15 4.62 -22.23
CA GLN A 445 -3.52 3.59 -23.19
C GLN A 445 -2.95 3.81 -24.61
N TYR A 446 -2.50 5.02 -24.95
CA TYR A 446 -1.97 5.36 -26.28
C TYR A 446 -0.45 5.58 -26.32
N PHE A 447 0.26 5.50 -25.20
CA PHE A 447 1.69 5.80 -25.10
C PHE A 447 2.55 4.99 -26.08
N LEU A 448 2.20 3.73 -26.27
CA LEU A 448 2.86 2.86 -27.25
C LEU A 448 2.92 3.45 -28.66
N ARG A 449 1.89 4.19 -29.07
CA ARG A 449 1.81 4.84 -30.38
C ARG A 449 2.37 6.25 -30.37
N LEU A 450 2.34 6.93 -29.22
CA LEU A 450 2.84 8.29 -29.08
C LEU A 450 4.37 8.36 -28.99
N VAL A 451 5.03 7.37 -28.36
CA VAL A 451 6.50 7.36 -28.23
C VAL A 451 7.22 7.45 -29.58
N PRO A 452 6.89 6.65 -30.62
CA PRO A 452 7.52 6.82 -31.94
C PRO A 452 7.26 8.19 -32.59
N LEU A 453 6.09 8.79 -32.33
CA LEU A 453 5.78 10.13 -32.84
C LEU A 453 6.60 11.21 -32.14
N VAL A 454 6.82 11.06 -30.84
CA VAL A 454 7.73 11.93 -30.08
C VAL A 454 9.18 11.74 -30.55
N GLU A 455 9.62 10.51 -30.81
CA GLU A 455 10.93 10.23 -31.41
C GLU A 455 11.11 10.90 -32.78
N GLU A 456 10.08 10.86 -33.64
CA GLU A 456 10.11 11.51 -34.95
C GLU A 456 10.09 13.04 -34.81
N TYR A 457 9.32 13.58 -33.88
CA TYR A 457 9.27 15.02 -33.60
C TYR A 457 10.62 15.55 -33.08
N LEU A 458 11.31 14.79 -32.22
CA LEU A 458 12.64 15.12 -31.72
C LEU A 458 13.72 15.14 -32.80
N ARG A 459 13.51 14.57 -33.99
CA ARG A 459 14.45 14.74 -35.13
C ARG A 459 14.58 16.19 -35.57
N TRP A 460 13.55 17.01 -35.31
CA TRP A 460 13.54 18.44 -35.57
C TRP A 460 14.17 19.27 -34.45
N GLN A 461 14.91 18.65 -33.50
CA GLN A 461 15.56 19.32 -32.37
C GLN A 461 16.36 20.57 -32.74
N SER A 462 16.97 20.63 -33.93
CA SER A 462 17.72 21.80 -34.40
C SER A 462 16.86 23.05 -34.64
N GLN A 463 15.54 22.90 -34.77
CA GLN A 463 14.58 24.00 -34.92
C GLN A 463 13.83 24.32 -33.62
N MET A 464 14.08 23.57 -32.54
CA MET A 464 13.40 23.71 -31.25
C MET A 464 14.18 24.64 -30.31
N SER A 465 13.47 25.42 -29.50
CA SER A 465 14.08 26.04 -28.33
C SER A 465 14.54 24.96 -27.35
N LEU A 466 15.59 25.26 -26.59
CA LEU A 466 16.22 24.26 -25.73
C LEU A 466 15.30 23.84 -24.56
N SER A 467 14.47 24.76 -24.05
CA SER A 467 13.36 24.43 -23.14
C SER A 467 12.34 23.49 -23.78
N GLY A 468 11.99 23.71 -25.04
CA GLY A 468 11.07 22.85 -25.79
C GLY A 468 11.63 21.45 -26.06
N GLN A 469 12.95 21.32 -26.24
CA GLN A 469 13.61 20.01 -26.35
C GLN A 469 13.48 19.23 -25.03
N ILE A 470 13.78 19.87 -23.90
CA ILE A 470 13.69 19.28 -22.56
C ILE A 470 12.25 18.83 -22.26
N GLU A 471 11.26 19.67 -22.56
CA GLU A 471 9.84 19.35 -22.36
C GLU A 471 9.38 18.11 -23.15
N VAL A 472 9.78 17.99 -24.42
CA VAL A 472 9.44 16.83 -25.25
C VAL A 472 10.19 15.57 -24.82
N MET A 473 11.44 15.71 -24.37
CA MET A 473 12.21 14.59 -23.82
C MET A 473 11.61 14.08 -22.50
N PHE A 474 11.13 14.96 -21.62
CA PHE A 474 10.36 14.53 -20.43
C PHE A 474 9.05 13.85 -20.80
N LEU A 475 8.33 14.36 -21.80
CA LEU A 475 7.15 13.69 -22.33
C LEU A 475 7.45 12.27 -22.81
N GLN A 476 8.60 12.08 -23.46
CA GLN A 476 9.07 10.77 -23.92
C GLN A 476 9.44 9.86 -22.74
N GLU A 477 10.14 10.40 -21.74
CA GLU A 477 10.53 9.71 -20.52
C GLU A 477 9.32 9.21 -19.74
N ASP A 478 8.37 10.09 -19.42
CA ASP A 478 7.14 9.76 -18.69
C ASP A 478 6.40 8.60 -19.36
N MET A 479 6.26 8.67 -20.69
CA MET A 479 5.61 7.60 -21.47
C MET A 479 6.39 6.29 -21.43
N LEU A 480 7.71 6.31 -21.61
CA LEU A 480 8.57 5.13 -21.56
C LEU A 480 8.59 4.49 -20.16
N SER A 481 8.59 5.33 -19.12
CA SER A 481 8.49 4.94 -17.72
C SER A 481 7.16 4.29 -17.39
N PHE A 482 6.06 4.84 -17.88
CA PHE A 482 4.75 4.19 -17.76
C PHE A 482 4.69 2.85 -18.51
N MET A 483 5.38 2.76 -19.65
CA MET A 483 5.47 1.54 -20.47
C MET A 483 6.50 0.52 -19.99
N TRP A 484 7.15 0.76 -18.84
CA TRP A 484 8.16 -0.13 -18.25
C TRP A 484 9.43 -0.28 -19.10
N LYS A 485 9.70 0.64 -20.02
CA LYS A 485 10.88 0.67 -20.89
C LYS A 485 11.99 1.54 -20.29
N TYR A 486 12.31 1.36 -19.01
CA TYR A 486 13.12 2.37 -18.34
C TYR A 486 14.59 2.42 -18.78
N GLU A 487 15.12 1.43 -19.50
CA GLU A 487 16.48 1.53 -20.08
C GLU A 487 16.55 2.67 -21.09
N ARG A 488 15.48 2.82 -21.88
CA ARG A 488 15.34 3.94 -22.81
C ARG A 488 14.99 5.23 -22.08
N ALA A 489 14.15 5.16 -21.04
CA ALA A 489 13.79 6.33 -20.24
C ALA A 489 15.02 6.94 -19.52
N ILE A 490 15.89 6.10 -18.93
CA ILE A 490 17.16 6.54 -18.34
C ILE A 490 18.05 7.21 -19.37
N GLY A 491 18.22 6.60 -20.56
CA GLY A 491 19.03 7.19 -21.62
C GLY A 491 18.56 8.60 -22.00
N ILE A 492 17.24 8.81 -22.03
CA ILE A 492 16.64 10.13 -22.26
C ILE A 492 16.96 11.07 -21.11
N ILE A 493 16.87 10.63 -19.85
CA ILE A 493 17.18 11.51 -18.72
C ILE A 493 18.66 11.89 -18.69
N ASP A 494 19.56 10.96 -19.02
CA ASP A 494 20.99 11.23 -19.14
C ASP A 494 21.26 12.26 -20.26
N ASP A 495 20.52 12.19 -21.37
CA ASP A 495 20.61 13.15 -22.46
C ASP A 495 20.02 14.52 -22.06
N VAL A 496 18.92 14.56 -21.30
CA VAL A 496 18.36 15.78 -20.70
C VAL A 496 19.37 16.40 -19.72
N GLU A 497 20.07 15.60 -18.91
CA GLU A 497 21.07 16.09 -17.97
C GLU A 497 22.29 16.67 -18.69
N LYS A 498 22.73 16.07 -19.79
CA LYS A 498 23.79 16.63 -20.65
C LYS A 498 23.35 17.95 -21.28
N LEU A 499 22.13 18.03 -21.80
CA LEU A 499 21.57 19.27 -22.36
C LEU A 499 21.45 20.37 -21.30
N ASN A 500 20.96 20.04 -20.10
CA ASN A 500 20.83 20.98 -18.99
C ASN A 500 22.20 21.50 -18.51
N LYS A 501 23.24 20.65 -18.46
CA LYS A 501 24.62 21.08 -18.17
C LYS A 501 25.23 21.94 -19.28
N HIS A 502 24.83 21.74 -20.53
CA HIS A 502 25.25 22.62 -21.63
C HIS A 502 24.64 24.03 -21.48
N CYS A 503 23.38 24.13 -21.04
CA CYS A 503 22.73 25.40 -20.70
C CYS A 503 23.50 26.17 -19.62
N GLU A 504 23.82 25.47 -18.53
CA GLU A 504 24.53 26.06 -17.38
C GLU A 504 25.90 26.63 -17.77
N ASN A 505 26.50 26.13 -18.86
CA ASN A 505 27.79 26.59 -19.37
C ASN A 505 27.67 27.69 -20.44
N GLU A 506 26.70 27.61 -21.37
CA GLU A 506 26.52 28.60 -22.46
C GLU A 506 25.80 29.89 -22.01
N GLU A 507 24.93 29.85 -21.00
CA GLU A 507 24.15 31.01 -20.53
C GLU A 507 24.79 31.73 -19.32
N THR A 508 26.07 31.49 -19.04
CA THR A 508 26.85 32.21 -18.01
C THR A 508 27.02 33.72 -18.27
N SER A 509 26.41 34.26 -19.33
CA SER A 509 26.46 35.69 -19.69
C SER A 509 25.24 36.54 -19.27
N ASN A 510 24.11 35.97 -18.83
CA ASN A 510 22.94 36.75 -18.37
C ASN A 510 22.34 36.17 -17.07
N LEU A 511 22.68 36.78 -15.93
CA LEU A 511 22.68 36.12 -14.62
C LEU A 511 21.47 36.38 -13.70
N GLU A 512 20.38 37.00 -14.15
CA GLU A 512 19.32 37.46 -13.21
C GLU A 512 17.93 36.81 -13.35
N VAL A 513 17.67 35.92 -14.32
CA VAL A 513 16.32 35.34 -14.50
C VAL A 513 16.24 33.80 -14.39
N ILE A 514 17.36 33.07 -14.36
CA ILE A 514 17.36 31.62 -14.66
C ILE A 514 17.52 30.70 -13.41
N THR A 515 17.75 31.26 -12.22
CA THR A 515 17.99 30.43 -11.02
C THR A 515 16.76 29.65 -10.56
N SER A 516 15.53 30.07 -10.83
CA SER A 516 14.32 29.32 -10.43
C SER A 516 13.94 28.20 -11.41
N SER A 517 14.15 28.38 -12.72
CA SER A 517 13.80 27.39 -13.75
C SER A 517 14.85 26.27 -13.87
N SER A 518 16.14 26.59 -13.79
CA SER A 518 17.22 25.58 -13.81
C SER A 518 17.20 24.68 -12.57
N ILE A 519 16.92 25.23 -11.38
CA ILE A 519 16.77 24.44 -10.14
C ILE A 519 15.52 23.55 -10.21
N SER A 520 14.41 24.06 -10.76
CA SER A 520 13.18 23.30 -11.02
C SER A 520 13.41 22.12 -11.98
N VAL A 521 14.12 22.36 -13.09
CA VAL A 521 14.45 21.33 -14.08
C VAL A 521 15.41 20.29 -13.47
N SER A 522 16.47 20.71 -12.79
CA SER A 522 17.42 19.81 -12.11
C SER A 522 16.76 18.94 -11.02
N TYR A 523 15.83 19.50 -10.25
CA TYR A 523 15.02 18.76 -9.29
C TYR A 523 14.11 17.72 -9.97
N THR A 524 13.48 18.11 -11.09
CA THR A 524 12.59 17.24 -11.87
C THR A 524 13.36 16.11 -12.55
N ILE A 525 14.57 16.38 -13.07
CA ILE A 525 15.52 15.38 -13.59
C ILE A 525 15.85 14.36 -12.50
N LYS A 526 16.27 14.80 -11.31
CA LYS A 526 16.65 13.90 -10.21
C LYS A 526 15.48 13.05 -9.70
N LYS A 527 14.28 13.63 -9.66
CA LYS A 527 13.04 12.92 -9.27
C LYS A 527 12.65 11.87 -10.30
N ALA A 528 12.68 12.22 -11.59
CA ALA A 528 12.41 11.31 -12.70
C ALA A 528 13.47 10.18 -12.79
N GLN A 529 14.76 10.49 -12.61
CA GLN A 529 15.85 9.50 -12.50
C GLN A 529 15.56 8.53 -11.37
N ALA A 530 15.32 9.01 -10.16
CA ALA A 530 15.07 8.15 -9.01
C ALA A 530 13.87 7.21 -9.22
N GLU A 531 12.81 7.68 -9.89
CA GLU A 531 11.62 6.88 -10.18
C GLU A 531 11.84 5.86 -11.31
N CYS A 532 12.58 6.22 -12.37
CA CYS A 532 13.05 5.34 -13.44
C CYS A 532 13.95 4.21 -12.92
N TYR A 533 15.01 4.57 -12.19
CA TYR A 533 16.00 3.65 -11.64
C TYR A 533 15.37 2.68 -10.61
N LYS A 534 14.37 3.15 -9.83
CA LYS A 534 13.58 2.31 -8.92
C LYS A 534 12.76 1.24 -9.64
N ARG A 535 12.26 1.49 -10.85
CA ARG A 535 11.33 0.60 -11.56
C ARG A 535 11.99 -0.33 -12.60
N LEU A 536 13.17 -0.01 -13.12
CA LEU A 536 13.87 -0.78 -14.16
C LEU A 536 14.63 -2.02 -13.68
N GLY A 537 14.95 -2.11 -12.40
CA GLY A 537 15.72 -3.26 -11.96
C GLY A 537 17.24 -3.17 -12.12
N MET A 538 17.83 -1.98 -11.99
CA MET A 538 19.21 -1.84 -11.47
C MET A 538 19.33 -2.15 -9.95
N ILE A 539 18.26 -2.76 -9.44
CA ILE A 539 18.12 -3.74 -8.38
C ILE A 539 19.36 -4.62 -8.05
N SER A 540 20.32 -4.98 -8.91
CA SER A 540 21.40 -5.88 -8.43
C SER A 540 22.29 -5.25 -7.35
N TYR A 541 22.59 -3.96 -7.49
CA TYR A 541 23.40 -3.21 -6.52
C TYR A 541 22.48 -2.60 -5.45
N TYR A 542 21.37 -1.99 -5.88
CA TYR A 542 20.41 -1.35 -4.98
C TYR A 542 19.42 -2.30 -4.28
N GLN A 543 19.02 -3.46 -4.81
CA GLN A 543 18.34 -4.48 -3.99
C GLN A 543 19.30 -5.25 -3.14
N ASN A 544 20.57 -5.41 -3.50
CA ASN A 544 21.50 -5.97 -2.52
C ASN A 544 21.60 -4.99 -1.36
N ASP A 545 21.85 -3.71 -1.58
CA ASP A 545 21.94 -2.74 -0.49
C ASP A 545 20.59 -2.47 0.21
N TYR A 546 19.47 -2.43 -0.52
CA TYR A 546 18.13 -2.24 0.06
C TYR A 546 17.61 -3.50 0.75
N LYS A 547 17.81 -4.69 0.18
CA LYS A 547 17.49 -5.97 0.88
C LYS A 547 18.46 -6.18 2.02
N GLU A 548 19.73 -5.79 1.90
CA GLU A 548 20.70 -5.85 2.99
C GLU A 548 20.31 -4.88 4.09
N SER A 549 19.87 -3.66 3.77
CA SER A 549 19.37 -2.70 4.76
C SER A 549 18.07 -3.16 5.40
N GLN A 550 17.13 -3.71 4.63
CA GLN A 550 15.91 -4.33 5.18
C GLN A 550 16.23 -5.61 5.98
N TRP A 551 17.21 -6.39 5.55
CA TRP A 551 17.68 -7.57 6.26
C TRP A 551 18.39 -7.18 7.55
N LYS A 552 19.17 -6.09 7.57
CA LYS A 552 19.76 -5.49 8.78
C LYS A 552 18.69 -5.01 9.74
N ILE A 553 17.61 -4.37 9.25
CA ILE A 553 16.43 -4.06 10.10
C ILE A 553 15.86 -5.36 10.66
N GLN A 554 15.60 -6.37 9.82
CA GLN A 554 14.99 -7.63 10.26
C GLN A 554 15.85 -8.39 11.27
N GLN A 555 17.16 -8.41 11.06
CA GLN A 555 18.13 -9.03 11.95
C GLN A 555 18.27 -8.22 13.25
N ALA A 556 18.20 -6.89 13.19
CA ALA A 556 18.12 -6.05 14.37
C ALA A 556 16.82 -6.32 15.16
N MET A 557 15.70 -6.56 14.49
CA MET A 557 14.45 -6.96 15.17
C MET A 557 14.57 -8.35 15.82
N ASP A 558 15.25 -9.32 15.19
CA ASP A 558 15.53 -10.63 15.80
C ASP A 558 16.47 -10.52 17.01
N LEU A 559 17.51 -9.69 16.93
CA LEU A 559 18.37 -9.37 18.07
C LEU A 559 17.61 -8.65 19.19
N TYR A 560 16.69 -7.75 18.82
CA TYR A 560 15.80 -7.06 19.75
C TYR A 560 14.90 -8.05 20.50
N GLU A 561 14.29 -9.02 19.80
CA GLU A 561 13.49 -10.09 20.42
C GLU A 561 14.33 -10.99 21.35
N LYS A 562 15.62 -11.17 21.05
CA LYS A 562 16.59 -11.89 21.89
C LYS A 562 17.16 -11.05 23.04
N GLY A 563 16.83 -9.76 23.12
CA GLY A 563 17.32 -8.83 24.14
C GLY A 563 18.75 -8.31 23.92
N GLN A 564 19.33 -8.53 22.74
CA GLN A 564 20.67 -8.03 22.35
C GLN A 564 20.57 -6.62 21.77
N TYR A 565 20.19 -5.65 22.61
CA TYR A 565 19.83 -4.30 22.16
C TYR A 565 21.01 -3.49 21.59
N GLU A 566 22.22 -3.61 22.13
CA GLU A 566 23.39 -2.88 21.61
C GLU A 566 23.81 -3.35 20.21
N GLU A 567 23.80 -4.66 19.97
CA GLU A 567 24.09 -5.22 18.65
C GLU A 567 23.00 -4.82 17.63
N ALA A 568 21.73 -4.82 18.06
CA ALA A 568 20.61 -4.36 17.25
C ALA A 568 20.70 -2.85 16.91
N LYS A 569 21.16 -2.01 17.86
CA LYS A 569 21.39 -0.58 17.65
C LYS A 569 22.42 -0.34 16.55
N VAL A 570 23.58 -0.99 16.63
CA VAL A 570 24.66 -0.86 15.62
C VAL A 570 24.15 -1.23 14.22
N MET A 571 23.37 -2.29 14.09
CA MET A 571 22.84 -2.69 12.78
C MET A 571 21.79 -1.75 12.22
N LEU A 572 20.97 -1.14 13.08
CA LEU A 572 20.02 -0.11 12.64
C LEU A 572 20.71 1.22 12.28
N GLU A 573 21.81 1.58 12.96
CA GLU A 573 22.64 2.73 12.59
C GLU A 573 23.24 2.54 11.19
N GLN A 574 23.78 1.34 10.93
CA GLN A 574 24.24 0.97 9.58
C GLN A 574 23.11 1.01 8.55
N ALA A 575 21.95 0.42 8.86
CA ALA A 575 20.80 0.45 7.94
C ALA A 575 20.35 1.89 7.65
N LYS A 576 20.31 2.76 8.67
CA LYS A 576 19.98 4.18 8.54
C LYS A 576 20.96 4.91 7.62
N GLU A 577 22.27 4.76 7.83
CA GLU A 577 23.30 5.37 6.97
C GLU A 577 23.18 4.91 5.52
N HIS A 578 22.92 3.61 5.31
CA HIS A 578 22.64 3.08 3.98
C HIS A 578 21.39 3.73 3.37
N PHE A 579 20.24 3.76 4.06
CA PHE A 579 19.03 4.42 3.54
C PHE A 579 19.21 5.91 3.27
N GLN A 580 20.02 6.62 4.07
CA GLN A 580 20.38 8.01 3.82
C GLN A 580 21.21 8.17 2.55
N GLY A 581 22.22 7.32 2.34
CA GLY A 581 23.01 7.29 1.11
C GLY A 581 22.18 6.95 -0.14
N LEU A 582 21.11 6.16 0.04
CA LEU A 582 20.13 5.82 -1.00
C LEU A 582 19.10 6.92 -1.29
N GLY A 583 19.04 7.98 -0.46
CA GLY A 583 17.98 8.99 -0.54
C GLY A 583 16.59 8.47 -0.15
N ASP A 584 16.49 7.31 0.51
CA ASP A 584 15.22 6.75 0.99
C ASP A 584 14.84 7.37 2.34
N VAL A 585 14.09 8.46 2.27
CA VAL A 585 13.60 9.20 3.44
C VAL A 585 12.68 8.32 4.30
N LEU A 586 11.87 7.43 3.71
CA LEU A 586 10.97 6.55 4.45
C LEU A 586 11.75 5.46 5.19
N GLY A 587 12.71 4.82 4.52
CA GLY A 587 13.61 3.83 5.13
C GLY A 587 14.43 4.43 6.28
N THR A 588 14.91 5.66 6.10
CA THR A 588 15.63 6.43 7.14
C THR A 588 14.73 6.71 8.35
N ALA A 589 13.51 7.20 8.12
CA ALA A 589 12.57 7.52 9.19
C ALA A 589 12.13 6.28 9.98
N ARG A 590 11.96 5.13 9.31
CA ARG A 590 11.69 3.84 9.97
C ARG A 590 12.87 3.35 10.80
N CYS A 591 14.10 3.53 10.32
CA CYS A 591 15.28 3.22 11.13
C CYS A 591 15.36 4.12 12.37
N LEU A 592 15.02 5.41 12.26
CA LEU A 592 14.93 6.32 13.41
C LEU A 592 13.88 5.87 14.43
N LEU A 593 12.69 5.46 13.98
CA LEU A 593 11.66 4.88 14.85
C LEU A 593 12.20 3.68 15.63
N HIS A 594 12.83 2.72 14.93
CA HIS A 594 13.39 1.53 15.57
C HIS A 594 14.56 1.86 16.50
N LEU A 595 15.48 2.74 16.11
CA LEU A 595 16.58 3.19 16.96
C LEU A 595 16.07 3.87 18.22
N GLY A 596 15.04 4.72 18.11
CA GLY A 596 14.37 5.33 19.24
C GLY A 596 13.79 4.28 20.20
N GLY A 597 13.13 3.25 19.65
CA GLY A 597 12.63 2.11 20.43
C GLY A 597 13.74 1.31 21.12
N ILE A 598 14.90 1.11 20.49
CA ILE A 598 16.05 0.42 21.10
C ILE A 598 16.72 1.28 22.17
N SER A 599 16.92 2.57 21.90
CA SER A 599 17.46 3.52 22.88
C SER A 599 16.57 3.60 24.11
N TYR A 600 15.24 3.50 23.96
CA TYR A 600 14.31 3.32 25.07
C TYR A 600 14.60 2.03 25.88
N MET A 601 14.85 0.89 25.23
CA MET A 601 15.24 -0.36 25.92
C MET A 601 16.56 -0.23 26.68
N LEU A 602 17.50 0.54 26.14
CA LEU A 602 18.79 0.84 26.77
C LEU A 602 18.71 1.92 27.85
N SER A 603 17.52 2.43 28.17
CA SER A 603 17.29 3.55 29.11
C SER A 603 17.97 4.87 28.70
N GLN A 604 18.28 5.04 27.41
CA GLN A 604 18.82 6.28 26.82
C GLN A 604 17.65 7.19 26.40
N TYR A 605 16.88 7.66 27.38
CA TYR A 605 15.59 8.32 27.15
C TYR A 605 15.69 9.64 26.37
N GLU A 606 16.75 10.43 26.62
CA GLU A 606 16.97 11.72 25.97
C GLU A 606 17.22 11.53 24.47
N ASP A 607 18.17 10.67 24.11
CA ASP A 607 18.48 10.31 22.73
C ASP A 607 17.27 9.68 22.02
N ALA A 608 16.56 8.78 22.71
CA ALA A 608 15.36 8.14 22.19
C ALA A 608 14.27 9.16 21.85
N THR A 609 14.06 10.16 22.71
CA THR A 609 13.06 11.21 22.49
C THR A 609 13.36 11.99 21.20
N VAL A 610 14.61 12.44 21.02
CA VAL A 610 15.02 13.17 19.82
C VAL A 610 14.82 12.34 18.55
N MET A 611 15.21 11.07 18.57
CA MET A 611 15.05 10.18 17.40
C MET A 611 13.58 9.93 17.07
N LEU A 612 12.73 9.73 18.07
CA LEU A 612 11.30 9.43 17.88
C LEU A 612 10.51 10.66 17.42
N GLU A 613 10.83 11.86 17.93
CA GLU A 613 10.22 13.12 17.46
C GLU A 613 10.57 13.36 15.98
N GLN A 614 11.84 13.15 15.60
CA GLN A 614 12.26 13.23 14.21
C GLN A 614 11.54 12.19 13.33
N ALA A 615 11.45 10.94 13.80
CA ALA A 615 10.75 9.88 13.09
C ALA A 615 9.26 10.20 12.92
N GLN A 616 8.58 10.67 13.97
CA GLN A 616 7.16 11.04 13.93
C GLN A 616 6.91 12.11 12.86
N GLN A 617 7.63 13.24 12.91
CA GLN A 617 7.44 14.34 11.95
C GLN A 617 7.69 13.90 10.50
N GLN A 618 8.73 13.11 10.26
CA GLN A 618 9.05 12.61 8.92
C GLN A 618 7.99 11.62 8.41
N LEU A 619 7.57 10.66 9.25
CA LEU A 619 6.59 9.65 8.86
C LEU A 619 5.21 10.27 8.61
N GLU A 620 4.81 11.26 9.41
CA GLU A 620 3.57 12.01 9.21
C GLU A 620 3.59 12.80 7.90
N GLY A 621 4.68 13.53 7.62
CA GLY A 621 4.85 14.27 6.35
C GLY A 621 4.89 13.36 5.11
N LEU A 622 5.31 12.11 5.25
CA LEU A 622 5.32 11.08 4.21
C LEU A 622 4.00 10.30 4.08
N GLY A 623 3.04 10.53 4.98
CA GLY A 623 1.75 9.83 5.02
C GLY A 623 1.80 8.42 5.64
N ASP A 624 2.90 8.02 6.28
CA ASP A 624 2.99 6.76 7.05
C ASP A 624 2.41 6.93 8.46
N ARG A 625 1.06 6.94 8.51
CA ARG A 625 0.30 7.16 9.75
C ARG A 625 0.56 6.10 10.83
N LEU A 626 0.85 4.86 10.43
CA LEU A 626 1.13 3.79 11.39
C LEU A 626 2.48 4.03 12.07
N GLY A 627 3.52 4.35 11.29
CA GLY A 627 4.84 4.67 11.84
C GLY A 627 4.81 5.89 12.77
N ALA A 628 4.05 6.92 12.41
CA ALA A 628 3.86 8.09 13.28
C ALA A 628 3.16 7.74 14.60
N ALA A 629 2.11 6.91 14.57
CA ALA A 629 1.43 6.44 15.78
C ALA A 629 2.35 5.58 16.66
N GLN A 630 3.20 4.74 16.06
CA GLN A 630 4.20 3.95 16.80
C GLN A 630 5.27 4.83 17.47
N SER A 631 5.74 5.88 16.79
CA SER A 631 6.64 6.87 17.41
C SER A 631 5.99 7.52 18.62
N LEU A 632 4.73 7.94 18.49
CA LEU A 632 3.97 8.57 19.57
C LEU A 632 3.75 7.62 20.76
N GLN A 633 3.48 6.34 20.50
CA GLN A 633 3.41 5.31 21.54
C GLN A 633 4.73 5.20 22.32
N HIS A 634 5.88 5.18 21.63
CA HIS A 634 7.19 5.12 22.29
C HIS A 634 7.50 6.39 23.09
N LEU A 635 7.14 7.59 22.59
CA LEU A 635 7.26 8.85 23.33
C LEU A 635 6.40 8.86 24.60
N GLY A 636 5.18 8.33 24.53
CA GLY A 636 4.32 8.13 25.69
C GLY A 636 4.95 7.18 26.71
N ASN A 637 5.56 6.08 26.25
CA ASN A 637 6.27 5.14 27.13
C ASN A 637 7.50 5.75 27.80
N ILE A 638 8.28 6.57 27.09
CA ILE A 638 9.40 7.32 27.66
C ILE A 638 8.90 8.30 28.71
N SER A 639 7.85 9.07 28.40
CA SER A 639 7.25 10.03 29.33
C SER A 639 6.78 9.34 30.61
N ARG A 640 6.20 8.13 30.51
CA ARG A 640 5.84 7.30 31.66
C ARG A 640 7.06 6.91 32.50
N MET A 641 8.16 6.49 31.88
CA MET A 641 9.40 6.14 32.59
C MET A 641 10.05 7.34 33.26
N LEU A 642 9.88 8.54 32.71
CA LEU A 642 10.34 9.80 33.30
C LEU A 642 9.39 10.36 34.39
N GLY A 643 8.32 9.63 34.72
CA GLY A 643 7.35 10.04 35.75
C GLY A 643 6.35 11.12 35.30
N LYS A 644 6.32 11.47 34.01
CA LYS A 644 5.39 12.44 33.42
C LYS A 644 4.08 11.75 33.02
N TYR A 645 3.37 11.19 34.00
CA TYR A 645 2.23 10.28 33.78
C TYR A 645 1.06 10.91 33.01
N GLU A 646 0.70 12.15 33.29
CA GLU A 646 -0.39 12.85 32.59
C GLU A 646 -0.05 13.06 31.09
N GLN A 647 1.15 13.54 30.80
CA GLN A 647 1.63 13.73 29.42
C GLN A 647 1.70 12.39 28.68
N ALA A 648 2.18 11.34 29.36
CA ALA A 648 2.23 9.99 28.82
C ALA A 648 0.82 9.46 28.48
N GLY A 649 -0.18 9.75 29.31
CA GLY A 649 -1.57 9.38 29.10
C GLY A 649 -2.11 9.96 27.79
N VAL A 650 -1.96 11.27 27.60
CA VAL A 650 -2.42 11.96 26.38
C VAL A 650 -1.77 11.39 25.12
N MET A 651 -0.46 11.17 25.14
CA MET A 651 0.27 10.60 23.99
C MET A 651 -0.20 9.18 23.66
N LEU A 652 -0.42 8.34 24.68
CA LEU A 652 -0.84 6.95 24.49
C LEU A 652 -2.32 6.83 24.06
N GLU A 653 -3.20 7.72 24.53
CA GLU A 653 -4.59 7.79 24.06
C GLU A 653 -4.66 8.17 22.57
N GLN A 654 -3.88 9.17 22.16
CA GLN A 654 -3.78 9.57 20.75
C GLN A 654 -3.22 8.43 19.89
N ALA A 655 -2.15 7.77 20.34
CA ALA A 655 -1.57 6.64 19.64
C ALA A 655 -2.56 5.47 19.52
N GLN A 656 -3.30 5.17 20.59
CA GLN A 656 -4.35 4.13 20.58
C GLN A 656 -5.42 4.44 19.55
N GLN A 657 -5.99 5.65 19.57
CA GLN A 657 -7.06 6.06 18.66
C GLN A 657 -6.61 5.92 17.20
N HIS A 658 -5.41 6.41 16.86
CA HIS A 658 -4.88 6.29 15.51
C HIS A 658 -4.67 4.83 15.09
N MET A 659 -4.21 3.96 16.00
CA MET A 659 -4.04 2.54 15.71
C MET A 659 -5.38 1.82 15.52
N GLU A 660 -6.41 2.18 16.27
CA GLU A 660 -7.78 1.66 16.10
C GLU A 660 -8.38 2.06 14.74
N GLU A 661 -8.24 3.33 14.36
CA GLU A 661 -8.68 3.85 13.05
C GLU A 661 -7.98 3.13 11.87
N LEU A 662 -6.72 2.75 12.05
CA LEU A 662 -5.93 2.00 11.07
C LEU A 662 -6.17 0.47 11.11
N GLY A 663 -6.95 -0.02 12.07
CA GLY A 663 -7.19 -1.45 12.28
C GLY A 663 -6.00 -2.22 12.88
N HIS A 664 -5.00 -1.53 13.43
CA HIS A 664 -3.83 -2.12 14.09
C HIS A 664 -4.15 -2.49 15.54
N ARG A 665 -4.84 -3.62 15.71
CA ARG A 665 -5.36 -4.07 17.02
C ARG A 665 -4.29 -4.35 18.08
N LEU A 666 -3.12 -4.87 17.67
CA LEU A 666 -2.06 -5.22 18.61
C LEU A 666 -1.47 -3.97 19.28
N GLY A 667 -1.19 -2.93 18.49
CA GLY A 667 -0.65 -1.67 19.00
C GLY A 667 -1.65 -0.92 19.87
N ALA A 668 -2.93 -0.93 19.49
CA ALA A 668 -4.01 -0.39 20.32
C ALA A 668 -4.09 -1.10 21.70
N ALA A 669 -4.04 -2.44 21.72
CA ALA A 669 -4.04 -3.22 22.96
C ALA A 669 -2.80 -2.94 23.84
N GLN A 670 -1.64 -2.67 23.24
CA GLN A 670 -0.44 -2.25 23.98
C GLN A 670 -0.61 -0.87 24.62
N CYS A 671 -1.14 0.10 23.86
CA CYS A 671 -1.42 1.43 24.38
C CYS A 671 -2.39 1.34 25.57
N LEU A 672 -3.47 0.57 25.42
CA LEU A 672 -4.46 0.34 26.47
C LEU A 672 -3.85 -0.29 27.73
N LYS A 673 -2.94 -1.27 27.58
CA LYS A 673 -2.22 -1.85 28.71
C LYS A 673 -1.37 -0.80 29.43
N ASN A 674 -0.63 0.01 28.68
CA ASN A 674 0.25 1.04 29.25
C ASN A 674 -0.56 2.17 29.91
N LEU A 675 -1.73 2.52 29.37
CA LEU A 675 -2.69 3.42 30.02
C LEU A 675 -3.18 2.83 31.35
N GLY A 676 -3.49 1.54 31.40
CA GLY A 676 -3.81 0.86 32.65
C GLY A 676 -2.68 0.93 33.70
N HIS A 677 -1.41 0.82 33.26
CA HIS A 677 -0.25 1.03 34.14
C HIS A 677 -0.12 2.48 34.62
N ILE A 678 -0.41 3.46 33.76
CA ILE A 678 -0.43 4.88 34.15
C ILE A 678 -1.52 5.14 35.19
N SER A 679 -2.73 4.64 34.98
CA SER A 679 -3.82 4.74 35.97
C SER A 679 -3.43 4.09 37.29
N GLN A 680 -2.71 2.96 37.27
CA GLN A 680 -2.18 2.34 38.48
C GLN A 680 -1.19 3.27 39.20
N MET A 681 -0.26 3.90 38.47
CA MET A 681 0.72 4.84 39.06
C MET A 681 0.06 6.12 39.61
N LEU A 682 -1.07 6.52 39.05
CA LEU A 682 -1.90 7.63 39.53
C LEU A 682 -2.84 7.22 40.69
N GLY A 683 -2.82 5.96 41.15
CA GLY A 683 -3.67 5.45 42.23
C GLY A 683 -5.12 5.18 41.82
N GLN A 684 -5.44 5.24 40.53
CA GLN A 684 -6.77 5.01 39.97
C GLN A 684 -6.99 3.51 39.72
N TYR A 685 -6.99 2.71 40.78
CA TYR A 685 -6.96 1.24 40.68
C TYR A 685 -8.15 0.62 39.94
N ASP A 686 -9.36 1.17 40.07
CA ASP A 686 -10.54 0.66 39.36
C ASP A 686 -10.44 0.87 37.85
N GLN A 687 -9.98 2.06 37.43
CA GLN A 687 -9.73 2.36 36.02
C GLN A 687 -8.60 1.51 35.46
N ALA A 688 -7.52 1.34 36.23
CA ALA A 688 -6.40 0.47 35.88
C ALA A 688 -6.87 -0.99 35.65
N LYS A 689 -7.68 -1.54 36.57
CA LYS A 689 -8.26 -2.88 36.43
C LYS A 689 -9.12 -2.99 35.18
N ALA A 690 -9.98 -2.01 34.90
CA ALA A 690 -10.84 -2.01 33.71
C ALA A 690 -10.01 -2.01 32.41
N MET A 691 -9.03 -1.11 32.29
CA MET A 691 -8.16 -1.02 31.10
C MET A 691 -7.32 -2.28 30.90
N LEU A 692 -6.71 -2.81 31.97
CA LEU A 692 -5.91 -4.05 31.89
C LEU A 692 -6.76 -5.27 31.54
N GLN A 693 -8.00 -5.35 32.03
CA GLN A 693 -8.92 -6.42 31.68
C GLN A 693 -9.36 -6.34 30.22
N GLN A 694 -9.62 -5.13 29.71
CA GLN A 694 -9.91 -4.92 28.28
C GLN A 694 -8.70 -5.28 27.41
N ALA A 695 -7.51 -4.82 27.76
CA ALA A 695 -6.27 -5.17 27.05
C ALA A 695 -6.03 -6.68 27.04
N LYS A 696 -6.30 -7.39 28.14
CA LYS A 696 -6.25 -8.85 28.21
C LYS A 696 -7.19 -9.50 27.21
N VAL A 697 -8.45 -9.05 27.12
CA VAL A 697 -9.44 -9.58 26.17
C VAL A 697 -8.97 -9.40 24.73
N GLU A 698 -8.41 -8.23 24.40
CA GLU A 698 -7.83 -7.97 23.07
C GLU A 698 -6.64 -8.90 22.78
N PHE A 699 -5.70 -9.07 23.73
CA PHE A 699 -4.58 -10.00 23.54
C PHE A 699 -5.01 -11.45 23.39
N ASP A 700 -5.99 -11.91 24.17
CA ASP A 700 -6.58 -13.25 24.05
C ASP A 700 -7.22 -13.43 22.66
N GLY A 701 -7.96 -12.41 22.17
CA GLY A 701 -8.56 -12.41 20.83
C GLY A 701 -7.53 -12.42 19.68
N LEU A 702 -6.33 -11.90 19.92
CA LEU A 702 -5.20 -11.92 18.99
C LEU A 702 -4.33 -13.20 19.12
N GLY A 703 -4.59 -14.06 20.10
CA GLY A 703 -3.74 -15.22 20.40
C GLY A 703 -2.39 -14.86 21.03
N ASN A 704 -2.22 -13.63 21.51
CA ASN A 704 -1.00 -13.17 22.20
C ASN A 704 -1.06 -13.55 23.68
N SER A 705 -0.74 -14.82 23.99
CA SER A 705 -0.77 -15.32 25.37
C SER A 705 0.22 -14.61 26.30
N LEU A 706 1.32 -14.07 25.77
CA LEU A 706 2.31 -13.35 26.57
C LEU A 706 1.76 -11.99 27.04
N GLY A 707 1.16 -11.22 26.12
CA GLY A 707 0.50 -9.94 26.44
C GLY A 707 -0.64 -10.12 27.44
N ALA A 708 -1.46 -11.16 27.25
CA ALA A 708 -2.52 -11.50 28.20
C ALA A 708 -1.98 -11.87 29.59
N ALA A 709 -0.88 -12.66 29.66
CA ALA A 709 -0.25 -13.01 30.92
C ALA A 709 0.35 -11.80 31.66
N GLN A 710 0.92 -10.84 30.93
CA GLN A 710 1.39 -9.57 31.51
C GLN A 710 0.22 -8.77 32.11
N CYS A 711 -0.92 -8.67 31.43
CA CYS A 711 -2.11 -8.05 32.00
C CYS A 711 -2.58 -8.76 33.27
N VAL A 712 -2.59 -10.10 33.29
CA VAL A 712 -2.95 -10.89 34.49
C VAL A 712 -1.95 -10.67 35.63
N GLN A 713 -0.65 -10.57 35.33
CA GLN A 713 0.36 -10.23 36.33
C GLN A 713 0.10 -8.85 36.92
N SER A 714 -0.14 -7.83 36.09
CA SER A 714 -0.44 -6.47 36.56
C SER A 714 -1.72 -6.41 37.38
N LEU A 715 -2.78 -7.12 36.97
CA LEU A 715 -4.01 -7.26 37.76
C LEU A 715 -3.74 -7.93 39.11
N GLY A 716 -2.91 -8.98 39.13
CA GLY A 716 -2.47 -9.64 40.36
C GLY A 716 -1.69 -8.69 41.29
N ASN A 717 -0.81 -7.85 40.74
CA ASN A 717 -0.08 -6.84 41.50
C ASN A 717 -1.04 -5.77 42.07
N ILE A 718 -2.05 -5.34 41.31
CA ILE A 718 -3.06 -4.40 41.82
C ILE A 718 -3.88 -5.06 42.94
N SER A 719 -4.31 -6.31 42.76
CA SER A 719 -5.01 -7.06 43.83
C SER A 719 -4.13 -7.23 45.07
N GLN A 720 -2.82 -7.45 44.93
CA GLN A 720 -1.87 -7.46 46.05
C GLN A 720 -1.84 -6.11 46.77
N THR A 721 -1.75 -4.99 46.03
CA THR A 721 -1.76 -3.63 46.59
C THR A 721 -3.06 -3.33 47.34
N LEU A 722 -4.20 -3.85 46.86
CA LEU A 722 -5.51 -3.69 47.49
C LEU A 722 -5.76 -4.69 48.66
N GLY A 723 -4.77 -5.50 49.04
CA GLY A 723 -4.90 -6.49 50.11
C GLY A 723 -5.68 -7.77 49.74
N GLN A 724 -6.00 -7.96 48.47
CA GLN A 724 -6.73 -9.12 47.93
C GLN A 724 -5.76 -10.28 47.65
N TYR A 725 -5.07 -10.75 48.68
CA TYR A 725 -3.91 -11.66 48.56
C TYR A 725 -4.21 -13.01 47.91
N GLU A 726 -5.35 -13.63 48.21
CA GLU A 726 -5.72 -14.93 47.62
C GLU A 726 -6.04 -14.80 46.12
N GLU A 727 -6.73 -13.72 45.73
CA GLU A 727 -7.00 -13.44 44.31
C GLU A 727 -5.67 -13.17 43.57
N ALA A 728 -4.79 -12.35 44.15
CA ALA A 728 -3.47 -12.06 43.61
C ALA A 728 -2.64 -13.34 43.42
N LYS A 729 -2.63 -14.26 44.39
CA LYS A 729 -1.96 -15.57 44.26
C LYS A 729 -2.47 -16.37 43.06
N VAL A 730 -3.78 -16.42 42.86
CA VAL A 730 -4.38 -17.14 41.72
C VAL A 730 -3.92 -16.52 40.40
N MET A 731 -4.02 -15.20 40.26
CA MET A 731 -3.61 -14.49 39.04
C MET A 731 -2.11 -14.66 38.75
N LEU A 732 -1.25 -14.45 39.76
CA LEU A 732 0.20 -14.58 39.60
C LEU A 732 0.64 -16.01 39.28
N LYS A 733 0.00 -17.04 39.86
CA LYS A 733 0.25 -18.45 39.48
C LYS A 733 -0.16 -18.73 38.03
N GLN A 734 -1.27 -18.15 37.57
CA GLN A 734 -1.71 -18.27 36.18
C GLN A 734 -0.71 -17.61 35.22
N ALA A 735 -0.32 -16.36 35.49
CA ALA A 735 0.66 -15.62 34.69
C ALA A 735 2.01 -16.35 34.64
N LYS A 736 2.53 -16.79 35.80
CA LYS A 736 3.78 -17.58 35.89
C LYS A 736 3.76 -18.80 34.99
N LYS A 737 2.68 -19.60 35.01
CA LYS A 737 2.53 -20.81 34.20
C LYS A 737 2.58 -20.50 32.70
N VAL A 738 2.02 -19.37 32.29
CA VAL A 738 2.09 -18.93 30.89
C VAL A 738 3.50 -18.47 30.54
N PHE A 739 4.16 -17.70 31.40
CA PHE A 739 5.56 -17.27 31.20
C PHE A 739 6.55 -18.43 31.12
N GLU A 740 6.43 -19.43 32.00
CA GLU A 740 7.25 -20.65 31.97
C GLU A 740 7.07 -21.42 30.66
N LYS A 741 5.82 -21.58 30.19
CA LYS A 741 5.53 -22.21 28.88
C LYS A 741 6.07 -21.41 27.71
N ALA A 742 6.04 -20.09 27.78
CA ALA A 742 6.56 -19.20 26.75
C ALA A 742 8.09 -19.05 26.80
N GLY A 743 8.76 -19.59 27.82
CA GLY A 743 10.20 -19.39 28.03
C GLY A 743 10.58 -17.98 28.52
N TYR A 744 9.60 -17.13 28.87
CA TYR A 744 9.84 -15.78 29.38
C TYR A 744 10.23 -15.80 30.86
N ARG A 745 11.49 -16.18 31.12
CA ARG A 745 12.06 -16.34 32.47
C ARG A 745 11.95 -15.10 33.37
N PRO A 746 12.17 -13.85 32.88
CA PRO A 746 12.05 -12.66 33.74
C PRO A 746 10.65 -12.51 34.36
N GLY A 747 9.58 -12.67 33.55
CA GLY A 747 8.20 -12.58 34.06
C GLY A 747 7.85 -13.70 35.03
N ALA A 748 8.36 -14.91 34.79
CA ALA A 748 8.19 -16.03 35.73
C ALA A 748 8.89 -15.78 37.08
N ALA A 749 10.11 -15.22 37.05
CA ALA A 749 10.86 -14.85 38.25
C ALA A 749 10.17 -13.72 39.03
N GLN A 750 9.65 -12.70 38.34
CA GLN A 750 8.88 -11.62 38.96
C GLN A 750 7.58 -12.15 39.61
N CYS A 751 6.84 -13.01 38.92
CA CYS A 751 5.65 -13.64 39.53
C CYS A 751 6.03 -14.45 40.77
N LEU A 752 7.17 -15.13 40.75
CA LEU A 752 7.66 -15.91 41.88
C LEU A 752 8.08 -15.02 43.06
N GLN A 753 8.71 -13.88 42.79
CA GLN A 753 9.01 -12.86 43.79
C GLN A 753 7.72 -12.34 44.44
N CYS A 754 6.73 -11.90 43.65
CA CYS A 754 5.46 -11.40 44.19
C CYS A 754 4.71 -12.48 44.98
N LEU A 755 4.71 -13.74 44.52
CA LEU A 755 4.14 -14.85 45.28
C LEU A 755 4.87 -15.08 46.61
N GLY A 756 6.20 -14.93 46.63
CA GLY A 756 7.01 -15.01 47.85
C GLY A 756 6.69 -13.88 48.83
N GLU A 757 6.58 -12.65 48.35
CA GLU A 757 6.19 -11.48 49.15
C GLU A 757 4.76 -11.62 49.72
N ILE A 758 3.80 -12.10 48.93
CA ILE A 758 2.45 -12.37 49.43
C ILE A 758 2.47 -13.49 50.48
N SER A 759 3.26 -14.53 50.27
CA SER A 759 3.40 -15.63 51.24
C SER A 759 4.05 -15.17 52.54
N GLN A 760 4.99 -14.22 52.47
CA GLN A 760 5.57 -13.55 53.64
C GLN A 760 4.51 -12.77 54.42
N ILE A 761 3.67 -11.99 53.75
CA ILE A 761 2.58 -11.22 54.38
C ILE A 761 1.57 -12.15 55.07
N LEU A 762 1.26 -13.30 54.45
CA LEU A 762 0.34 -14.30 55.00
C LEU A 762 0.97 -15.20 56.09
N GLY A 763 2.22 -14.95 56.50
CA GLY A 763 2.90 -15.73 57.54
C GLY A 763 3.41 -17.10 57.09
N GLN A 764 3.40 -17.40 55.79
CA GLN A 764 3.88 -18.65 55.21
C GLN A 764 5.40 -18.57 54.93
N TYR A 765 6.19 -18.41 55.99
CA TYR A 765 7.59 -18.03 55.90
C TYR A 765 8.48 -19.05 55.18
N GLU A 766 8.25 -20.36 55.35
CA GLU A 766 9.04 -21.39 54.65
C GLU A 766 8.79 -21.35 53.13
N GLU A 767 7.51 -21.24 52.73
CA GLU A 767 7.14 -21.10 51.31
C GLU A 767 7.70 -19.81 50.72
N ALA A 768 7.61 -18.69 51.46
CA ALA A 768 8.16 -17.41 51.05
C ALA A 768 9.67 -17.49 50.80
N ASN A 769 10.42 -18.13 51.71
CA ASN A 769 11.86 -18.29 51.59
C ASN A 769 12.23 -19.08 50.33
N VAL A 770 11.54 -20.20 50.08
CA VAL A 770 11.77 -21.03 48.87
C VAL A 770 11.49 -20.23 47.60
N MET A 771 10.36 -19.52 47.53
CA MET A 771 9.99 -18.75 46.34
C MET A 771 10.95 -17.58 46.09
N LEU A 772 11.29 -16.80 47.13
CA LEU A 772 12.21 -15.67 47.01
C LEU A 772 13.63 -16.11 46.65
N GLN A 773 14.12 -17.22 47.21
CA GLN A 773 15.43 -17.78 46.84
C GLN A 773 15.45 -18.25 45.39
N GLN A 774 14.41 -18.96 44.94
CA GLN A 774 14.29 -19.36 43.53
C GLN A 774 14.20 -18.15 42.59
N ALA A 775 13.48 -17.10 42.97
CA ALA A 775 13.39 -15.86 42.18
C ALA A 775 14.76 -15.18 42.09
N LYS A 776 15.48 -15.08 43.22
CA LYS A 776 16.86 -14.57 43.27
C LYS A 776 17.79 -15.36 42.34
N ASP A 777 17.81 -16.68 42.45
CA ASP A 777 18.66 -17.55 41.64
C ASP A 777 18.35 -17.40 40.13
N GLN A 778 17.06 -17.25 39.78
CA GLN A 778 16.65 -16.96 38.41
C GLN A 778 17.14 -15.59 37.94
N PHE A 779 17.00 -14.54 38.75
CA PHE A 779 17.48 -13.21 38.39
C PHE A 779 19.01 -13.13 38.28
N GLU A 780 19.76 -13.82 39.16
CA GLU A 780 21.21 -13.95 39.07
C GLU A 780 21.64 -14.69 37.80
N GLY A 781 20.96 -15.80 37.47
CA GLY A 781 21.15 -16.53 36.21
C GLY A 781 20.87 -15.68 34.97
N LEU A 782 19.91 -14.75 35.06
CA LEU A 782 19.60 -13.75 34.02
C LEU A 782 20.53 -12.54 34.03
N ARG A 783 21.47 -12.44 34.98
CA ARG A 783 22.29 -11.26 35.26
C ARG A 783 21.48 -9.98 35.52
N TYR A 784 20.21 -10.13 35.92
CA TYR A 784 19.34 -9.02 36.28
C TYR A 784 19.56 -8.62 37.74
N ARG A 785 20.59 -7.78 37.96
CA ARG A 785 21.07 -7.41 39.30
C ARG A 785 20.02 -6.71 40.16
N LEU A 786 19.13 -5.91 39.56
CA LEU A 786 18.10 -5.19 40.31
C LEU A 786 17.09 -6.15 40.95
N GLY A 787 16.56 -7.11 40.19
CA GLY A 787 15.63 -8.11 40.72
C GLY A 787 16.29 -9.04 41.75
N ALA A 788 17.56 -9.40 41.54
CA ALA A 788 18.32 -10.16 42.54
C ALA A 788 18.51 -9.36 43.85
N ALA A 789 18.80 -8.06 43.77
CA ALA A 789 18.91 -7.17 44.92
C ALA A 789 17.56 -6.97 45.64
N GLN A 790 16.45 -6.86 44.89
CA GLN A 790 15.10 -6.81 45.46
C GLN A 790 14.73 -8.12 46.18
N CYS A 791 15.07 -9.28 45.60
CA CYS A 791 14.88 -10.56 46.29
C CYS A 791 15.74 -10.67 47.54
N LEU A 792 16.99 -10.18 47.52
CA LEU A 792 17.85 -10.09 48.70
C LEU A 792 17.25 -9.21 49.80
N LEU A 793 16.68 -8.05 49.44
CA LEU A 793 15.96 -7.19 50.37
C LEU A 793 14.76 -7.94 51.00
N SER A 794 13.93 -8.61 50.18
CA SER A 794 12.78 -9.38 50.68
C SER A 794 13.19 -10.57 51.56
N LEU A 795 14.28 -11.28 51.22
CA LEU A 795 14.88 -12.34 52.06
C LEU A 795 15.45 -11.80 53.37
N GLY A 796 16.05 -10.60 53.35
CA GLY A 796 16.50 -9.89 54.55
C GLY A 796 15.34 -9.53 55.46
N ASN A 797 14.26 -8.98 54.91
CA ASN A 797 13.03 -8.68 55.65
C ASN A 797 12.40 -9.96 56.25
N LEU A 798 12.37 -11.05 55.49
CA LEU A 798 11.89 -12.35 55.97
C LEU A 798 12.75 -12.88 57.13
N SER A 799 14.07 -12.76 57.02
CA SER A 799 15.01 -13.15 58.08
C SER A 799 14.86 -12.30 59.34
N GLN A 800 14.57 -11.00 59.18
CA GLN A 800 14.24 -10.09 60.28
C GLN A 800 12.96 -10.53 61.00
N MET A 801 11.89 -10.86 60.26
CA MET A 801 10.63 -11.37 60.83
C MET A 801 10.81 -12.70 61.59
N LEU A 802 11.76 -13.54 61.15
CA LEU A 802 12.13 -14.79 61.83
C LEU A 802 13.13 -14.59 62.99
N CYS A 803 13.41 -13.34 63.38
CA CYS A 803 14.37 -12.96 64.42
C CYS A 803 15.81 -13.48 64.16
N GLN A 804 16.18 -13.69 62.89
CA GLN A 804 17.54 -14.07 62.49
C GLN A 804 18.36 -12.83 62.11
N TYR A 805 18.58 -11.94 63.08
CA TYR A 805 19.07 -10.58 62.86
C TYR A 805 20.44 -10.53 62.18
N GLU A 806 21.39 -11.39 62.51
CA GLU A 806 22.72 -11.41 61.88
C GLU A 806 22.63 -11.78 60.39
N LYS A 807 21.76 -12.74 60.04
CA LYS A 807 21.51 -13.12 58.65
C LYS A 807 20.78 -12.01 57.90
N ALA A 808 19.80 -11.37 58.55
CA ALA A 808 19.06 -10.26 57.99
C ALA A 808 20.00 -9.09 57.66
N GLN A 809 20.87 -8.68 58.60
CA GLN A 809 21.90 -7.66 58.37
C GLN A 809 22.78 -8.01 57.17
N ALA A 810 23.35 -9.22 57.15
CA ALA A 810 24.21 -9.64 56.04
C ALA A 810 23.53 -9.57 54.67
N MET A 811 22.25 -9.98 54.57
CA MET A 811 21.48 -9.89 53.32
C MET A 811 21.15 -8.45 52.93
N LEU A 812 20.79 -7.60 53.90
CA LEU A 812 20.46 -6.19 53.67
C LEU A 812 21.69 -5.35 53.29
N GLU A 813 22.85 -5.60 53.90
CA GLU A 813 24.13 -4.99 53.50
C GLU A 813 24.49 -5.36 52.06
N GLN A 814 24.32 -6.62 51.68
CA GLN A 814 24.54 -7.09 50.30
C GLN A 814 23.56 -6.42 49.33
N ALA A 815 22.27 -6.35 49.67
CA ALA A 815 21.26 -5.68 48.86
C ALA A 815 21.60 -4.19 48.67
N LYS A 816 21.97 -3.51 49.76
CA LYS A 816 22.39 -2.09 49.77
C LYS A 816 23.57 -1.86 48.82
N GLU A 817 24.63 -2.66 48.93
CA GLU A 817 25.80 -2.55 48.05
C GLU A 817 25.43 -2.71 46.56
N GLN A 818 24.53 -3.65 46.25
CA GLN A 818 24.04 -3.82 44.88
C GLN A 818 23.22 -2.60 44.43
N PHE A 819 22.33 -2.07 45.26
CA PHE A 819 21.56 -0.87 44.93
C PHE A 819 22.42 0.39 44.77
N GLU A 820 23.48 0.55 45.58
CA GLU A 820 24.45 1.64 45.42
C GLU A 820 25.18 1.56 44.09
N ARG A 821 25.65 0.37 43.71
CA ARG A 821 26.27 0.12 42.38
C ARG A 821 25.30 0.40 41.23
N LEU A 822 24.00 0.14 41.43
CA LEU A 822 22.94 0.43 40.47
C LEU A 822 22.46 1.88 40.50
N ARG A 823 22.95 2.70 41.44
CA ARG A 823 22.45 4.06 41.73
C ARG A 823 20.95 4.12 42.02
N PHE A 824 20.37 3.02 42.49
CA PHE A 824 18.96 2.92 42.83
C PHE A 824 18.71 3.41 44.27
N ARG A 825 18.56 4.73 44.43
CA ARG A 825 18.50 5.41 45.73
C ARG A 825 17.39 4.89 46.65
N LEU A 826 16.22 4.56 46.09
CA LEU A 826 15.09 4.04 46.88
C LEU A 826 15.42 2.72 47.57
N GLY A 827 16.06 1.78 46.87
CA GLY A 827 16.46 0.50 47.46
C GLY A 827 17.54 0.67 48.53
N VAL A 828 18.46 1.62 48.35
CA VAL A 828 19.44 1.98 49.39
C VAL A 828 18.74 2.51 50.64
N ALA A 829 17.79 3.44 50.48
CA ALA A 829 17.02 4.01 51.58
C ALA A 829 16.19 2.94 52.33
N GLN A 830 15.56 2.01 51.60
CA GLN A 830 14.83 0.88 52.17
C GLN A 830 15.75 -0.07 52.95
N CYS A 831 16.94 -0.39 52.42
CA CYS A 831 17.92 -1.20 53.16
C CYS A 831 18.40 -0.49 54.43
N LEU A 832 18.70 0.80 54.36
CA LEU A 832 19.10 1.60 55.52
C LEU A 832 17.99 1.62 56.57
N GLN A 833 16.74 1.85 56.17
CA GLN A 833 15.60 1.82 57.09
C GLN A 833 15.50 0.47 57.84
N ARG A 834 15.62 -0.66 57.11
CA ARG A 834 15.57 -2.00 57.71
C ARG A 834 16.77 -2.30 58.60
N LEU A 835 17.96 -1.88 58.21
CA LEU A 835 19.16 -2.00 59.05
C LEU A 835 19.02 -1.18 60.35
N GLY A 836 18.44 0.03 60.26
CA GLY A 836 18.16 0.88 61.41
C GLY A 836 17.15 0.26 62.38
N ASP A 837 16.07 -0.32 61.86
CA ASP A 837 15.06 -1.08 62.61
C ASP A 837 15.68 -2.31 63.30
N ILE A 838 16.51 -3.09 62.61
CA ILE A 838 17.25 -4.20 63.22
C ILE A 838 18.20 -3.72 64.33
N SER A 839 18.94 -2.63 64.10
CA SER A 839 19.81 -2.04 65.12
C SER A 839 19.02 -1.56 66.35
N GLN A 840 17.81 -1.03 66.15
CA GLN A 840 16.89 -0.69 67.26
C GLN A 840 16.49 -1.94 68.04
N MET A 841 16.06 -3.01 67.36
CA MET A 841 15.68 -4.28 68.01
C MET A 841 16.84 -4.94 68.77
N LEU A 842 18.07 -4.77 68.32
CA LEU A 842 19.29 -5.24 69.02
C LEU A 842 19.74 -4.31 70.17
N GLY A 843 19.02 -3.21 70.44
CA GLY A 843 19.33 -2.24 71.50
C GLY A 843 20.47 -1.28 71.15
N GLN A 844 20.91 -1.22 69.90
CA GLN A 844 21.99 -0.35 69.41
C GLN A 844 21.46 1.02 68.99
N TYR A 845 20.80 1.71 69.92
CA TYR A 845 19.98 2.90 69.62
C TYR A 845 20.75 4.08 69.00
N GLU A 846 22.02 4.30 69.35
CA GLU A 846 22.83 5.36 68.69
C GLU A 846 23.11 5.04 67.22
N ALA A 847 23.48 3.79 66.92
CA ALA A 847 23.70 3.36 65.54
C ALA A 847 22.39 3.40 64.74
N ALA A 848 21.28 2.95 65.35
CA ALA A 848 19.95 2.99 64.74
C ALA A 848 19.54 4.43 64.37
N LYS A 849 19.73 5.41 65.29
CA LYS A 849 19.42 6.82 65.04
C LYS A 849 20.16 7.36 63.82
N ILE A 850 21.47 7.14 63.74
CA ILE A 850 22.30 7.61 62.62
C ILE A 850 21.84 7.00 61.29
N ILE A 851 21.58 5.68 61.27
CA ILE A 851 21.16 4.97 60.06
C ILE A 851 19.77 5.43 59.60
N LEU A 852 18.83 5.62 60.53
CA LEU A 852 17.46 6.08 60.22
C LEU A 852 17.42 7.54 59.75
N GLU A 853 18.28 8.41 60.30
CA GLU A 853 18.43 9.79 59.80
C GLU A 853 18.97 9.81 58.36
N GLN A 854 19.94 8.93 58.03
CA GLN A 854 20.42 8.77 56.66
C GLN A 854 19.32 8.25 55.72
N ALA A 855 18.55 7.24 56.14
CA ALA A 855 17.43 6.71 55.39
C ALA A 855 16.36 7.79 55.13
N LYS A 856 16.00 8.54 56.18
CA LYS A 856 15.04 9.65 56.10
C LYS A 856 15.49 10.71 55.09
N LYS A 857 16.75 11.16 55.16
CA LYS A 857 17.31 12.13 54.21
C LYS A 857 17.23 11.63 52.76
N GLN A 858 17.56 10.35 52.53
CA GLN A 858 17.43 9.76 51.19
C GLN A 858 15.96 9.75 50.73
N PHE A 859 15.01 9.39 51.60
CA PHE A 859 13.59 9.43 51.25
C PHE A 859 13.06 10.85 51.00
N GLU A 860 13.54 11.86 51.74
CA GLU A 860 13.22 13.27 51.50
C GLU A 860 13.75 13.74 50.13
N GLU A 861 14.99 13.40 49.79
CA GLU A 861 15.58 13.69 48.47
C GLU A 861 14.84 12.99 47.32
N ILE A 862 14.26 11.81 47.57
CA ILE A 862 13.44 11.07 46.60
C ILE A 862 12.00 11.62 46.54
N GLY A 863 11.53 12.33 47.57
CA GLY A 863 10.13 12.72 47.73
C GLY A 863 9.22 11.58 48.19
N TYR A 864 9.76 10.48 48.72
CA TYR A 864 9.00 9.33 49.19
C TYR A 864 8.48 9.53 50.62
N ARG A 865 7.32 10.20 50.74
CA ARG A 865 6.73 10.64 52.02
C ARG A 865 6.47 9.50 53.01
N LEU A 866 6.05 8.33 52.53
CA LEU A 866 5.78 7.17 53.39
C LEU A 866 7.04 6.69 54.13
N GLY A 867 8.18 6.63 53.44
CA GLY A 867 9.45 6.25 54.07
C GLY A 867 9.95 7.29 55.06
N VAL A 868 9.70 8.58 54.80
CA VAL A 868 9.99 9.67 55.75
C VAL A 868 9.15 9.50 57.02
N ALA A 869 7.84 9.28 56.89
CA ALA A 869 6.92 9.08 58.01
C ALA A 869 7.32 7.87 58.87
N GLN A 870 7.64 6.74 58.23
CA GLN A 870 8.09 5.54 58.94
C GLN A 870 9.43 5.74 59.64
N CYS A 871 10.42 6.40 59.00
CA CYS A 871 11.69 6.73 59.67
C CYS A 871 11.47 7.66 60.86
N LEU A 872 10.57 8.65 60.76
CA LEU A 872 10.20 9.52 61.87
C LEU A 872 9.57 8.74 63.03
N GLN A 873 8.72 7.76 62.73
CA GLN A 873 8.12 6.89 63.75
C GLN A 873 9.20 6.07 64.48
N TYR A 874 10.10 5.41 63.75
CA TYR A 874 11.22 4.66 64.36
C TYR A 874 12.13 5.57 65.20
N LEU A 875 12.44 6.78 64.73
CA LEU A 875 13.20 7.77 65.50
C LEU A 875 12.44 8.22 66.76
N GLY A 876 11.11 8.32 66.67
CA GLY A 876 10.22 8.58 67.80
C GLY A 876 10.31 7.49 68.87
N ASP A 877 10.21 6.23 68.46
CA ASP A 877 10.29 5.06 69.34
C ASP A 877 11.67 4.94 70.02
N ILE A 878 12.75 5.20 69.28
CA ILE A 878 14.11 5.25 69.83
C ILE A 878 14.24 6.38 70.85
N GLY A 879 13.67 7.56 70.56
CA GLY A 879 13.65 8.69 71.49
C GLY A 879 12.92 8.35 72.79
N TYR A 880 11.80 7.63 72.71
CA TYR A 880 11.06 7.15 73.88
C TYR A 880 11.88 6.15 74.72
N GLN A 881 12.56 5.20 74.08
CA GLN A 881 13.42 4.22 74.78
C GLN A 881 14.68 4.83 75.42
N LYS A 882 15.03 6.06 75.05
CA LYS A 882 16.13 6.85 75.63
C LYS A 882 15.66 7.97 76.58
N ASP A 883 14.38 7.97 76.96
CA ASP A 883 13.77 9.00 77.80
C ASP A 883 13.86 10.43 77.22
N CYS A 884 14.05 10.56 75.90
CA CYS A 884 14.09 11.83 75.16
C CYS A 884 12.69 12.22 74.68
N PHE A 885 11.73 12.35 75.60
CA PHE A 885 10.29 12.44 75.28
C PHE A 885 9.89 13.60 74.36
N ILE A 886 10.59 14.75 74.44
CA ILE A 886 10.30 15.92 73.59
C ILE A 886 10.64 15.63 72.12
N GLU A 887 11.83 15.07 71.87
CA GLU A 887 12.27 14.71 70.52
C GLU A 887 11.42 13.56 69.96
N ALA A 888 11.09 12.58 70.81
CA ALA A 888 10.21 11.46 70.47
C ALA A 888 8.83 11.95 69.99
N ARG A 889 8.21 12.84 70.78
CA ARG A 889 6.90 13.41 70.47
C ARG A 889 6.91 14.21 69.17
N LEU A 890 7.91 15.09 68.98
CA LEU A 890 8.02 15.90 67.76
C LEU A 890 8.13 15.03 66.50
N ASN A 891 8.91 13.94 66.56
CA ASN A 891 9.07 13.04 65.43
C ASN A 891 7.77 12.29 65.11
N VAL A 892 7.04 11.79 66.13
CA VAL A 892 5.76 11.11 65.91
C VAL A 892 4.65 12.06 65.46
N GLU A 893 4.62 13.31 65.92
CA GLU A 893 3.67 14.33 65.42
C GLU A 893 3.90 14.62 63.93
N LYS A 894 5.15 14.75 63.49
CA LYS A 894 5.49 14.90 62.07
C LYS A 894 5.16 13.66 61.25
N ALA A 895 5.37 12.46 61.80
CA ALA A 895 4.98 11.21 61.16
C ALA A 895 3.45 11.16 60.96
N LYS A 896 2.68 11.51 62.00
CA LYS A 896 1.22 11.60 61.96
C LYS A 896 0.74 12.57 60.87
N GLU A 897 1.29 13.78 60.82
CA GLU A 897 0.94 14.75 59.77
C GLU A 897 1.20 14.18 58.37
N CYS A 898 2.34 13.51 58.19
CA CYS A 898 2.63 12.83 56.93
C CYS A 898 1.58 11.74 56.62
N PHE A 899 1.25 10.86 57.57
CA PHE A 899 0.24 9.80 57.37
C PHE A 899 -1.16 10.36 57.09
N ASP A 900 -1.54 11.45 57.76
CA ASP A 900 -2.83 12.13 57.58
C ASP A 900 -2.96 12.73 56.18
N THR A 901 -1.91 13.41 55.69
CA THR A 901 -1.88 13.91 54.30
C THR A 901 -1.91 12.81 53.25
N MET A 902 -1.56 11.57 53.62
CA MET A 902 -1.62 10.38 52.75
C MET A 902 -2.94 9.60 52.93
N GLY A 903 -3.83 9.98 53.85
CA GLY A 903 -5.09 9.30 54.13
C GLY A 903 -4.95 7.95 54.84
N MET A 904 -3.82 7.72 55.52
CA MET A 904 -3.49 6.45 56.19
C MET A 904 -4.00 6.45 57.64
N LEU A 905 -5.32 6.23 57.80
CA LEU A 905 -6.02 6.37 59.09
C LEU A 905 -5.50 5.43 60.18
N THR A 906 -5.12 4.20 59.84
CA THR A 906 -4.60 3.22 60.81
C THR A 906 -3.26 3.65 61.41
N GLU A 907 -2.36 4.18 60.59
CA GLU A 907 -1.04 4.64 61.01
C GLU A 907 -1.13 5.97 61.76
N VAL A 908 -2.13 6.80 61.43
CA VAL A 908 -2.51 7.97 62.23
C VAL A 908 -2.95 7.54 63.63
N ASP A 909 -3.79 6.51 63.74
CA ASP A 909 -4.24 5.97 65.03
C ASP A 909 -3.07 5.38 65.85
N ASP A 910 -2.15 4.66 65.20
CA ASP A 910 -0.94 4.14 65.85
C ASP A 910 -0.06 5.28 66.38
N CYS A 911 0.12 6.34 65.60
CA CYS A 911 0.85 7.54 66.03
C CYS A 911 0.14 8.23 67.20
N LEU A 912 -1.18 8.36 67.18
CA LEU A 912 -1.97 8.92 68.29
C LEU A 912 -1.81 8.09 69.57
N HIS A 913 -1.81 6.77 69.47
CA HIS A 913 -1.59 5.88 70.59
C HIS A 913 -0.16 5.98 71.15
N SER A 914 0.87 6.07 70.29
CA SER A 914 2.24 6.34 70.73
C SER A 914 2.37 7.69 71.43
N LEU A 915 1.73 8.75 70.90
CA LEU A 915 1.71 10.07 71.53
C LEU A 915 1.05 10.06 72.91
N GLN A 916 -0.05 9.31 73.09
CA GLN A 916 -0.69 9.13 74.38
C GLN A 916 0.23 8.43 75.39
N LYS A 917 0.91 7.35 74.97
CA LYS A 917 1.92 6.67 75.81
C LYS A 917 3.06 7.59 76.22
N PHE A 918 3.52 8.45 75.33
CA PHE A 918 4.60 9.40 75.62
C PHE A 918 4.13 10.46 76.63
N GLN A 919 2.87 10.89 76.53
CA GLN A 919 2.23 11.79 77.49
C GLN A 919 2.15 11.16 78.89
N GLU A 920 1.68 9.92 78.99
CA GLU A 920 1.59 9.19 80.26
C GLU A 920 2.97 8.98 80.88
N ALA A 921 4.00 8.63 80.09
CA ALA A 921 5.37 8.47 80.57
C ALA A 921 6.02 9.80 81.02
N SER A 922 5.75 10.90 80.32
CA SER A 922 6.25 12.24 80.70
C SER A 922 5.62 12.77 81.99
N GLN A 923 4.44 12.28 82.37
CA GLN A 923 3.77 12.64 83.63
C GLN A 923 4.31 11.87 84.85
N VAL A 924 5.11 10.81 84.64
CA VAL A 924 5.68 10.01 85.73
C VAL A 924 6.94 10.65 86.35
N GLU A 925 7.56 11.63 85.68
CA GLU A 925 8.74 12.35 86.20
C GLU A 925 8.54 13.86 86.31
N ILE A 926 7.75 14.34 87.28
CA ILE A 926 8.08 15.58 88.02
C ILE A 926 7.63 15.46 89.48
N PRO A 927 8.55 15.34 90.46
CA PRO A 927 8.33 15.82 91.82
C PRO A 927 8.14 17.34 91.76
N SER A 928 7.00 17.81 92.24
CA SER A 928 6.61 19.21 92.41
C SER A 928 7.76 20.21 92.58
N HIS A 929 8.09 20.98 91.53
CA HIS A 929 8.31 22.43 91.56
C HIS A 929 8.62 22.99 90.15
N SER A 930 8.16 24.24 89.89
CA SER A 930 8.25 25.06 88.65
C SER A 930 7.49 24.53 87.42
N ILE A 931 6.24 24.93 87.12
CA ILE A 931 5.69 26.25 86.71
C ILE A 931 6.35 26.82 85.44
N GLU A 932 5.50 27.10 84.44
CA GLU A 932 5.70 27.82 83.15
C GLU A 932 6.10 27.01 81.90
N ILE A 933 5.13 26.30 81.28
CA ILE A 933 5.04 26.16 79.82
C ILE A 933 3.55 26.21 79.41
N GLU A 934 3.01 27.43 79.28
CA GLU A 934 1.66 27.68 78.71
C GLU A 934 1.71 28.76 77.61
N THR A 935 2.87 29.02 77.00
CA THR A 935 3.09 30.21 76.14
C THR A 935 3.75 29.94 74.77
N LEU A 936 3.68 28.73 74.22
CA LEU A 936 4.20 28.46 72.85
C LEU A 936 3.19 27.89 71.85
N LEU A 937 1.90 27.76 72.21
CA LEU A 937 0.87 27.23 71.30
C LEU A 937 0.01 28.30 70.59
N GLU A 938 0.20 29.60 70.83
CA GLU A 938 -0.70 30.63 70.29
C GLU A 938 -0.16 31.50 69.12
N THR A 939 1.08 31.32 68.63
CA THR A 939 1.66 32.27 67.65
C THR A 939 1.67 31.86 66.18
N ASN A 940 1.13 30.70 65.77
CA ASN A 940 1.24 30.25 64.36
C ASN A 940 -0.07 30.08 63.57
N GLN A 941 -1.20 30.65 64.01
CA GLN A 941 -2.48 30.56 63.29
C GLN A 941 -2.96 31.84 62.57
N SER A 942 -2.12 32.87 62.40
CA SER A 942 -2.60 34.16 61.84
C SER A 942 -1.71 34.80 60.77
N LEU A 943 -1.21 34.04 59.78
CA LEU A 943 -0.64 34.61 58.55
C LEU A 943 -0.96 33.75 57.31
N ALA A 944 -2.23 33.45 57.11
CA ALA A 944 -2.78 33.04 55.84
C ALA A 944 -4.15 33.72 55.69
N LEU A 945 -4.21 34.76 54.85
CA LEU A 945 -5.38 35.33 54.15
C LEU A 945 -5.18 36.84 53.97
N GLU A 946 -4.46 37.24 52.91
CA GLU A 946 -4.75 38.45 52.14
C GLU A 946 -3.92 38.40 50.84
N GLY A 947 -4.56 37.89 49.79
CA GLY A 947 -4.05 37.89 48.43
C GLY A 947 -5.21 38.05 47.47
N GLN A 948 -5.57 39.30 47.16
CA GLN A 948 -6.37 39.68 45.99
C GLN A 948 -5.91 41.05 45.48
N GLY A 949 -5.68 41.15 44.18
CA GLY A 949 -5.73 42.42 43.44
C GLY A 949 -4.51 42.75 42.60
N ASP A 950 -4.55 42.34 41.33
CA ASP A 950 -4.12 43.04 40.10
C ASP A 950 -2.95 44.04 40.13
N SER A 951 -1.99 43.84 39.21
CA SER A 951 -1.81 44.75 38.06
C SER A 951 -0.61 44.37 37.16
N THR A 952 -0.92 44.09 35.90
CA THR A 952 -0.29 44.58 34.64
C THR A 952 1.23 44.59 34.44
N GLU A 953 1.65 43.90 33.37
CA GLU A 953 2.55 44.32 32.28
C GLU A 953 3.55 45.45 32.55
N VAL A 954 4.86 45.16 32.57
CA VAL A 954 5.90 45.97 31.88
C VAL A 954 7.09 45.06 31.48
N GLU A 955 7.29 44.99 30.17
CA GLU A 955 8.53 44.89 29.38
C GLU A 955 9.76 44.11 29.88
N SER A 956 10.07 43.10 29.08
CA SER A 956 11.38 42.49 28.89
C SER A 956 12.43 43.48 28.36
N GLN A 957 13.52 43.67 29.11
CA GLN A 957 14.83 44.07 28.55
C GLN A 957 15.89 43.00 28.83
N LYS A 958 16.59 42.65 27.73
CA LYS A 958 17.68 41.69 27.60
C LYS A 958 18.95 42.15 28.32
N SER A 959 19.70 41.20 28.89
CA SER A 959 21.15 40.94 28.64
C SER A 959 21.69 40.02 29.75
N HIS A 960 22.01 38.76 29.45
CA HIS A 960 23.40 38.28 29.25
C HIS A 960 24.36 38.56 30.42
N GLY A 961 24.75 37.48 31.10
CA GLY A 961 25.84 37.43 32.07
C GLY A 961 26.20 35.97 32.35
N SER A 962 27.23 35.51 31.65
CA SER A 962 27.88 34.19 31.68
C SER A 962 28.48 33.80 33.02
N CYS A 963 28.31 32.53 33.43
CA CYS A 963 29.37 31.56 33.70
C CYS A 963 28.75 30.16 33.88
#